data_AF-A0A844H8S5-F1
#
_entry.id   AF-A0A844H8S5-F1
#
_cell.length_a   1.000
_cell.length_b   1.000
_cell.length_c   1.000
_cell.angle_alpha   90.00
_cell.angle_beta   90.00
_cell.angle_gamma   90.00
#
_symmetry.space_group_name_H-M   'P 1'
#
loop_
_entity.id
_entity.type
_entity.pdbx_description
1 polymer ?
#
loop_
_entity_poly.entity_id
_entity_poly.type
_entity_poly.pdbx_seq_one_letter_code
_entity_poly.pdbx_strand_id
1 'polypeptide(L)'
;MEGINLNDHFDLSDLLSDSPTENAAPAGTRNGVETAVAEKSNLLKDSALDAIGQGWDAMAASPRWVAWREDQRNGKPVKVPYCGPQRMARANDPATWMPKGRAEVLASALLSEGQRGGVGLMLGDGIGGVDLDSCYDDLNGLAPWAAEVIDRFASYAEISPSGTGVKVYFRYAPDDLEAARAIMGTQHGKSWSRGSHHEIALHLGNRYFAFTGQGLPASPADMRLVDRAALEWLIQNAGPRFKGDAPSPVIAAKDESRSGRAFRLAGQCKRAGESFEQFAAACHSDAALTEWAKDDRQLRRAWERARDLPAVDLADFDDLPGAIVTDFAVDEIPDLSHDQLALDLGRDGFDANARYVGELGGWLLWEGTRWQASPGMRPMSIVRDYVRAKATALMRWAEASAKARRLDDEATKELITATRAKAKAMRQDPFIAAVERLARSNHCSLSRPENWDADDMLLGTPGGTVDLRTGELRPADRRNYITKNTSVAPAAQGEAPTAWLQFLSEVFPNDPDMPRFIQRLAGYALTGSTREHRLFLFHGSGRNGKGTLLNTLQDIMGDYAKGVPTSALLETRGTQHASPIARLRGARLVRGAELPVGQTWNESLIKQLTGGDTITANLMRQDSFEFTPKFTLIIDGNTKPRIRTTDVAMKARMTLVPFTASFVGREDRGLPDRLKEEAGAILRWMIDGAVAWHREGLGIPAAVEAASTAYLAAEDVLADFVADEITQDLGCKVTVKDLYQRYLTWCDQERSKPMAKNTFSEAMVERGHVRRPGAKNWPTFYGIALRDGFDECPEVGEAT
;
A
#
# COMPACT_ATOMS: atom_id res chain seq x y z
N MET A 1 -58.43 17.33 -43.19
CA MET A 1 -58.23 16.95 -44.59
C MET A 1 -56.73 16.86 -44.80
N GLU A 2 -56.26 15.62 -45.06
CA GLU A 2 -55.06 15.19 -45.82
C GLU A 2 -53.70 15.82 -45.43
N GLY A 3 -52.62 15.09 -45.12
CA GLY A 3 -52.12 13.82 -45.63
C GLY A 3 -50.81 14.05 -46.42
N ILE A 4 -49.90 13.06 -46.45
CA ILE A 4 -48.63 12.91 -47.24
C ILE A 4 -47.33 13.25 -46.47
N ASN A 5 -46.20 12.53 -46.57
CA ASN A 5 -45.81 11.10 -46.72
C ASN A 5 -44.26 11.08 -46.54
N LEU A 6 -43.71 9.99 -46.02
CA LEU A 6 -42.28 9.73 -45.81
C LEU A 6 -41.64 9.14 -47.07
N ASN A 7 -40.57 9.78 -47.57
CA ASN A 7 -39.37 9.17 -48.18
C ASN A 7 -38.56 10.24 -48.92
N ASP A 8 -37.32 10.47 -48.49
CA ASP A 8 -36.19 10.68 -49.40
C ASP A 8 -34.91 10.24 -48.69
N HIS A 9 -34.31 9.17 -49.22
CA HIS A 9 -33.08 8.55 -48.78
C HIS A 9 -31.86 9.34 -49.28
N PHE A 10 -30.91 9.65 -48.39
CA PHE A 10 -29.53 9.94 -48.78
C PHE A 10 -28.70 8.66 -48.62
N ASP A 11 -28.13 8.20 -49.73
CA ASP A 11 -27.33 6.99 -49.87
C ASP A 11 -25.88 7.23 -49.40
N LEU A 12 -25.35 6.32 -48.57
CA LEU A 12 -24.03 6.39 -47.92
C LEU A 12 -22.99 5.45 -48.57
N SER A 13 -23.29 4.92 -49.76
CA SER A 13 -22.43 3.92 -50.44
C SER A 13 -21.17 4.48 -51.13
N ASP A 14 -21.04 5.79 -51.32
CA ASP A 14 -19.91 6.40 -52.06
C ASP A 14 -18.66 6.74 -51.22
N LEU A 15 -18.65 6.49 -49.90
CA LEU A 15 -17.53 6.88 -49.02
C LEU A 15 -16.60 5.73 -48.60
N LEU A 16 -16.77 4.53 -49.17
CA LEU A 16 -16.01 3.33 -48.77
C LEU A 16 -15.32 2.57 -49.91
N SER A 17 -15.10 3.16 -51.09
CA SER A 17 -14.26 2.55 -52.12
C SER A 17 -12.97 3.34 -52.33
N ASP A 18 -11.91 2.94 -51.63
CA ASP A 18 -10.56 2.96 -52.19
C ASP A 18 -9.69 1.95 -51.43
N SER A 19 -9.76 0.71 -51.90
CA SER A 19 -8.80 -0.33 -51.55
C SER A 19 -7.68 -0.28 -52.60
N PRO A 20 -6.41 -0.03 -52.25
CA PRO A 20 -5.33 -0.30 -53.19
C PRO A 20 -5.11 -1.82 -53.21
N THR A 21 -5.42 -2.40 -54.36
CA THR A 21 -5.14 -3.78 -54.72
C THR A 21 -3.65 -4.09 -54.69
N GLU A 22 -3.31 -5.30 -54.22
CA GLU A 22 -1.99 -5.90 -54.39
C GLU A 22 -1.65 -5.97 -55.88
N ASN A 23 -0.53 -5.37 -56.27
CA ASN A 23 0.20 -5.78 -57.46
C ASN A 23 1.70 -5.72 -57.19
N ALA A 24 2.37 -6.79 -57.60
CA ALA A 24 3.76 -7.12 -57.31
C ALA A 24 4.75 -6.02 -57.74
N ALA A 25 5.78 -5.78 -56.92
CA ALA A 25 6.99 -5.08 -57.31
C ALA A 25 8.23 -5.88 -56.88
N PRO A 26 9.30 -5.90 -57.69
CA PRO A 26 10.48 -6.73 -57.48
C PRO A 26 11.40 -6.15 -56.40
N ALA A 27 12.29 -6.98 -55.90
CA ALA A 27 13.26 -6.67 -54.86
C ALA A 27 14.04 -5.37 -55.15
N GLY A 28 13.92 -4.38 -54.27
CA GLY A 28 14.66 -3.13 -54.34
C GLY A 28 14.44 -2.19 -53.15
N THR A 29 15.41 -2.16 -52.24
CA THR A 29 15.73 -1.08 -51.26
C THR A 29 14.69 -0.69 -50.20
N ARG A 30 14.83 -1.28 -49.01
CA ARG A 30 14.12 -0.92 -47.75
C ARG A 30 14.42 0.49 -47.21
N ASN A 31 15.43 1.20 -47.73
CA ASN A 31 15.85 2.50 -47.18
C ASN A 31 15.05 3.72 -47.66
N GLY A 32 14.24 3.61 -48.72
CA GLY A 32 13.47 4.74 -49.29
C GLY A 32 12.09 4.97 -48.68
N VAL A 33 11.49 3.92 -48.10
CA VAL A 33 10.14 4.02 -47.49
C VAL A 33 10.22 4.59 -46.07
N GLU A 34 11.27 4.27 -45.30
CA GLU A 34 11.48 4.85 -43.96
C GLU A 34 11.82 6.34 -44.01
N THR A 35 12.55 6.80 -45.03
CA THR A 35 12.87 8.22 -45.25
C THR A 35 11.63 9.02 -45.66
N ALA A 36 10.81 8.50 -46.58
CA ALA A 36 9.57 9.17 -47.01
C ALA A 36 8.50 9.23 -45.89
N VAL A 37 8.40 8.21 -45.03
CA VAL A 37 7.49 8.21 -43.87
C VAL A 37 8.00 9.16 -42.77
N ALA A 38 9.32 9.25 -42.57
CA ALA A 38 9.93 10.18 -41.62
C ALA A 38 9.80 11.65 -42.07
N GLU A 39 10.00 11.95 -43.36
CA GLU A 39 9.82 13.30 -43.93
C GLU A 39 8.35 13.75 -43.85
N LYS A 40 7.40 12.86 -44.17
CA LYS A 40 5.96 13.14 -44.06
C LYS A 40 5.52 13.32 -42.61
N SER A 41 6.13 12.59 -41.66
CA SER A 41 5.92 12.74 -40.22
C SER A 41 6.46 14.07 -39.69
N ASN A 42 7.61 14.54 -40.19
CA ASN A 42 8.19 15.82 -39.80
C ASN A 42 7.41 17.02 -40.37
N LEU A 43 6.94 16.96 -41.63
CA LEU A 43 6.08 18.00 -42.23
C LEU A 43 4.72 18.14 -41.50
N LEU A 44 4.16 17.04 -40.99
CA LEU A 44 2.95 17.07 -40.16
C LEU A 44 3.22 17.64 -38.75
N LYS A 45 4.43 17.46 -38.21
CA LYS A 45 4.84 18.07 -36.93
C LYS A 45 5.02 19.58 -37.07
N ASP A 46 5.66 20.04 -38.15
CA ASP A 46 5.94 21.46 -38.36
C ASP A 46 4.67 22.28 -38.63
N SER A 47 3.75 21.78 -39.48
CA SER A 47 2.45 22.46 -39.71
C SER A 47 1.54 22.48 -38.47
N ALA A 48 1.66 21.49 -37.59
CA ALA A 48 0.93 21.46 -36.33
C ALA A 48 1.56 22.35 -35.24
N LEU A 49 2.87 22.66 -35.33
CA LEU A 49 3.54 23.63 -34.46
C LEU A 49 3.13 25.07 -34.77
N ASP A 50 2.92 25.38 -36.05
CA ASP A 50 2.45 26.70 -36.51
C ASP A 50 0.99 26.99 -36.10
N ALA A 51 0.13 25.96 -36.05
CA ALA A 51 -1.27 26.07 -35.64
C ALA A 51 -1.46 26.33 -34.13
N ILE A 52 -0.50 25.90 -33.30
CA ILE A 52 -0.53 26.04 -31.82
C ILE A 52 -0.56 27.51 -31.38
N GLY A 53 -0.10 28.45 -32.21
CA GLY A 53 -0.13 29.89 -31.92
C GLY A 53 -1.36 30.65 -32.44
N GLN A 54 -2.23 30.01 -33.22
CA GLN A 54 -3.27 30.69 -34.01
C GLN A 54 -4.70 30.50 -33.47
N GLY A 55 -4.85 29.90 -32.28
CA GLY A 55 -6.14 29.69 -31.62
C GLY A 55 -6.80 28.34 -31.91
N TRP A 56 -7.97 28.10 -31.31
CA TRP A 56 -8.67 26.80 -31.38
C TRP A 56 -9.12 26.39 -32.79
N ASP A 57 -9.41 27.34 -33.67
CA ASP A 57 -9.83 27.07 -35.05
C ASP A 57 -8.71 26.44 -35.88
N ALA A 58 -7.49 26.98 -35.77
CA ALA A 58 -6.31 26.40 -36.41
C ALA A 58 -5.96 25.03 -35.81
N MET A 59 -6.11 24.89 -34.48
CA MET A 59 -5.94 23.61 -33.79
C MET A 59 -6.94 22.56 -34.26
N ALA A 60 -8.20 22.92 -34.52
CA ALA A 60 -9.23 22.01 -35.00
C ALA A 60 -8.89 21.41 -36.38
N ALA A 61 -8.21 22.17 -37.24
CA ALA A 61 -7.73 21.71 -38.54
C ALA A 61 -6.45 20.85 -38.43
N SER A 62 -5.68 20.97 -37.34
CA SER A 62 -4.42 20.23 -37.16
C SER A 62 -4.64 18.73 -36.92
N PRO A 63 -3.75 17.84 -37.39
CA PRO A 63 -3.83 16.40 -37.16
C PRO A 63 -3.33 16.04 -35.75
N ARG A 64 -4.01 16.51 -34.71
CA ARG A 64 -3.68 16.26 -33.28
C ARG A 64 -4.84 15.70 -32.46
N TRP A 65 -5.95 15.37 -33.11
CA TRP A 65 -7.16 14.87 -32.46
C TRP A 65 -7.32 13.37 -32.67
N VAL A 66 -8.01 12.75 -31.72
CA VAL A 66 -8.43 11.35 -31.77
C VAL A 66 -9.85 11.20 -31.26
N ALA A 67 -10.55 10.16 -31.71
CA ALA A 67 -11.76 9.72 -31.04
C ALA A 67 -11.38 8.89 -29.81
N TRP A 68 -12.19 8.87 -28.76
CA TRP A 68 -12.01 7.95 -27.64
C TRP A 68 -13.34 7.39 -27.15
N ARG A 69 -13.25 6.20 -26.56
CA ARG A 69 -14.37 5.48 -25.97
C ARG A 69 -13.96 4.84 -24.66
N GLU A 70 -14.89 4.76 -23.72
CA GLU A 70 -14.71 4.04 -22.46
C GLU A 70 -14.88 2.53 -22.67
N ASP A 71 -13.81 1.77 -22.41
CA ASP A 71 -13.76 0.31 -22.48
C ASP A 71 -13.33 -0.28 -21.12
N GLN A 72 -13.59 -1.56 -20.89
CA GLN A 72 -13.22 -2.27 -19.66
C GLN A 72 -11.88 -2.99 -19.82
N ARG A 73 -10.92 -2.71 -18.92
CA ARG A 73 -9.64 -3.43 -18.85
C ARG A 73 -9.34 -3.79 -17.39
N ASN A 74 -9.16 -5.09 -17.11
CA ASN A 74 -8.96 -5.62 -15.75
C ASN A 74 -10.03 -5.15 -14.73
N GLY A 75 -11.29 -5.05 -15.18
CA GLY A 75 -12.42 -4.62 -14.34
C GLY A 75 -12.45 -3.13 -14.00
N LYS A 76 -11.66 -2.29 -14.69
CA LYS A 76 -11.69 -0.83 -14.56
C LYS A 76 -12.05 -0.16 -15.90
N PRO A 77 -12.84 0.93 -15.88
CA PRO A 77 -13.10 1.73 -17.07
C PRO A 77 -11.82 2.47 -17.50
N VAL A 78 -11.48 2.38 -18.79
CA VAL A 78 -10.32 3.03 -19.41
C VAL A 78 -10.78 3.75 -20.67
N LYS A 79 -10.32 4.98 -20.87
CA LYS A 79 -10.58 5.77 -22.07
C LYS A 79 -9.56 5.38 -23.14
N VAL A 80 -10.00 4.64 -24.15
CA VAL A 80 -9.15 4.11 -25.23
C VAL A 80 -9.24 5.03 -26.45
N PRO A 81 -8.12 5.50 -27.02
CA PRO A 81 -8.12 6.37 -28.19
C PRO A 81 -8.13 5.57 -29.50
N TYR A 82 -8.82 6.09 -30.52
CA TYR A 82 -9.06 5.47 -31.81
C TYR A 82 -8.74 6.42 -32.97
N CYS A 83 -8.18 5.85 -34.02
CA CYS A 83 -7.96 6.50 -35.31
C CYS A 83 -8.75 5.86 -36.47
N GLY A 84 -9.52 4.81 -36.18
CA GLY A 84 -10.53 4.21 -37.04
C GLY A 84 -11.44 3.26 -36.24
N PRO A 85 -12.51 2.71 -36.83
CA PRO A 85 -13.53 1.92 -36.12
C PRO A 85 -12.99 0.72 -35.32
N GLN A 86 -11.88 0.13 -35.78
CA GLN A 86 -11.19 -0.98 -35.13
C GLN A 86 -9.69 -0.71 -34.91
N ARG A 87 -9.25 0.55 -35.09
CA ARG A 87 -7.84 0.92 -35.04
C ARG A 87 -7.59 1.90 -33.90
N MET A 88 -6.78 1.48 -32.93
CA MET A 88 -6.38 2.33 -31.80
C MET A 88 -5.35 3.36 -32.24
N ALA A 89 -5.48 4.58 -31.73
CA ALA A 89 -4.47 5.62 -31.90
C ALA A 89 -3.35 5.45 -30.87
N ARG A 90 -2.15 5.95 -31.17
CA ARG A 90 -0.99 5.88 -30.29
C ARG A 90 -0.51 7.28 -29.95
N ALA A 91 -0.21 7.52 -28.68
CA ALA A 91 0.18 8.84 -28.18
C ALA A 91 1.60 9.27 -28.59
N ASN A 92 2.39 8.37 -29.18
CA ASN A 92 3.73 8.61 -29.70
C ASN A 92 3.83 8.49 -31.22
N ASP A 93 2.70 8.35 -31.93
CA ASP A 93 2.67 8.18 -33.38
C ASP A 93 1.70 9.19 -34.03
N PRO A 94 2.21 10.35 -34.48
CA PRO A 94 1.40 11.38 -35.14
C PRO A 94 0.67 10.89 -36.39
N ALA A 95 1.13 9.82 -37.05
CA ALA A 95 0.44 9.25 -38.20
C ALA A 95 -0.92 8.62 -37.82
N THR A 96 -1.15 8.41 -36.53
CA THR A 96 -2.43 7.92 -35.99
C THR A 96 -3.37 9.02 -35.55
N TRP A 97 -3.02 10.29 -35.74
CA TRP A 97 -3.84 11.44 -35.32
C TRP A 97 -4.59 12.04 -36.52
N MET A 98 -5.65 12.80 -36.26
CA MET A 98 -6.51 13.37 -37.30
C MET A 98 -7.02 14.77 -36.95
N PRO A 99 -7.61 15.53 -37.89
CA PRO A 99 -8.32 16.77 -37.60
C PRO A 99 -9.56 16.55 -36.72
N LYS A 100 -9.95 17.56 -35.94
CA LYS A 100 -11.04 17.49 -34.95
C LYS A 100 -12.35 17.02 -35.56
N GLY A 101 -12.77 17.59 -36.69
CA GLY A 101 -14.04 17.22 -37.34
C GLY A 101 -14.08 15.74 -37.74
N ARG A 102 -12.93 15.15 -38.12
CA ARG A 102 -12.84 13.72 -38.43
C ARG A 102 -12.90 12.85 -37.17
N ALA A 103 -12.31 13.32 -36.07
CA ALA A 103 -12.40 12.69 -34.77
C ALA A 103 -13.83 12.72 -34.20
N GLU A 104 -14.58 13.81 -34.41
CA GLU A 104 -15.99 13.94 -33.97
C GLU A 104 -16.91 12.97 -34.70
N VAL A 105 -16.73 12.84 -36.02
CA VAL A 105 -17.46 11.84 -36.84
C VAL A 105 -17.13 10.42 -36.38
N LEU A 106 -15.85 10.11 -36.18
CA LEU A 106 -15.44 8.79 -35.70
C LEU A 106 -15.95 8.50 -34.28
N ALA A 107 -15.92 9.48 -33.38
CA ALA A 107 -16.43 9.34 -32.02
C ALA A 107 -17.93 9.02 -32.03
N SER A 108 -18.71 9.72 -32.86
CA SER A 108 -20.14 9.46 -33.04
C SER A 108 -20.40 8.04 -33.57
N ALA A 109 -19.55 7.55 -34.48
CA ALA A 109 -19.66 6.20 -35.04
C ALA A 109 -19.20 5.07 -34.09
N LEU A 110 -18.37 5.38 -33.10
CA LEU A 110 -17.79 4.39 -32.16
C LEU A 110 -18.69 4.06 -30.96
N LEU A 111 -19.68 4.91 -30.68
CA LEU A 111 -20.47 4.86 -29.45
C LEU A 111 -21.80 4.13 -29.66
N SER A 112 -22.06 3.12 -28.83
CA SER A 112 -23.39 2.54 -28.67
C SER A 112 -24.19 3.28 -27.60
N GLU A 113 -25.51 3.04 -27.55
CA GLU A 113 -26.40 3.65 -26.55
C GLU A 113 -25.88 3.41 -25.11
N GLY A 114 -25.72 4.48 -24.34
CA GLY A 114 -25.21 4.46 -22.97
C GLY A 114 -23.69 4.41 -22.81
N GLN A 115 -22.90 4.36 -23.90
CA GLN A 115 -21.44 4.33 -23.82
C GLN A 115 -20.83 5.74 -23.78
N ARG A 116 -19.83 5.96 -22.91
CA ARG A 116 -19.11 7.23 -22.80
C ARG A 116 -17.98 7.33 -23.84
N GLY A 117 -17.86 8.48 -24.48
CA GLY A 117 -16.77 8.78 -25.42
C GLY A 117 -16.80 10.21 -25.92
N GLY A 118 -15.89 10.54 -26.81
CA GLY A 118 -15.79 11.87 -27.39
C GLY A 118 -14.50 12.06 -28.16
N VAL A 119 -14.06 13.31 -28.28
CA VAL A 119 -12.76 13.64 -28.88
C VAL A 119 -11.71 13.90 -27.82
N GLY A 120 -10.45 13.71 -28.19
CA GLY A 120 -9.30 13.96 -27.35
C GLY A 120 -8.18 14.64 -28.12
N LEU A 121 -7.44 15.49 -27.42
CA LEU A 121 -6.28 16.21 -27.95
C LEU A 121 -4.99 15.55 -27.48
N MET A 122 -4.07 15.28 -28.41
CA MET A 122 -2.76 14.69 -28.12
C MET A 122 -1.79 15.74 -27.59
N LEU A 123 -1.12 15.42 -26.49
CA LEU A 123 -0.10 16.26 -25.85
C LEU A 123 1.30 15.93 -26.35
N GLY A 124 2.22 16.89 -26.26
CA GLY A 124 3.57 16.83 -26.80
C GLY A 124 3.83 17.92 -27.82
N ASP A 125 5.07 18.01 -28.31
CA ASP A 125 5.51 19.01 -29.30
C ASP A 125 5.07 20.45 -28.96
N GLY A 126 5.31 20.89 -27.73
CA GLY A 126 4.97 22.26 -27.29
C GLY A 126 3.58 22.44 -26.69
N ILE A 127 2.76 21.38 -26.63
CA ILE A 127 1.46 21.38 -25.91
C ILE A 127 1.56 20.51 -24.65
N GLY A 128 1.24 21.12 -23.51
CA GLY A 128 1.15 20.45 -22.22
C GLY A 128 -0.27 20.49 -21.64
N GLY A 129 -0.49 19.66 -20.63
CA GLY A 129 -1.75 19.60 -19.90
C GLY A 129 -1.54 19.34 -18.41
N VAL A 130 -2.37 19.96 -17.56
CA VAL A 130 -2.51 19.62 -16.14
C VAL A 130 -3.88 19.02 -15.90
N ASP A 131 -3.93 17.81 -15.36
CA ASP A 131 -5.16 17.14 -14.90
C ASP A 131 -5.36 17.41 -13.41
N LEU A 132 -6.51 17.97 -13.03
CA LEU A 132 -6.87 18.30 -11.65
C LEU A 132 -8.12 17.49 -11.26
N ASP A 133 -7.92 16.39 -10.53
CA ASP A 133 -8.99 15.45 -10.19
C ASP A 133 -9.80 15.88 -8.96
N SER A 134 -11.13 15.70 -9.04
CA SER A 134 -12.09 15.95 -7.94
C SER A 134 -11.92 17.34 -7.31
N CYS A 135 -11.89 18.38 -8.15
CA CYS A 135 -11.65 19.76 -7.75
C CYS A 135 -12.79 20.72 -8.10
N TYR A 136 -13.83 20.25 -8.78
CA TYR A 136 -14.93 21.09 -9.26
C TYR A 136 -16.28 20.46 -8.88
N ASP A 137 -17.19 21.31 -8.40
CA ASP A 137 -18.57 20.99 -8.04
C ASP A 137 -19.46 22.17 -8.44
N ASP A 138 -20.58 21.90 -9.10
CA ASP A 138 -21.53 22.92 -9.57
C ASP A 138 -22.11 23.77 -8.42
N LEU A 139 -22.14 23.24 -7.18
CA LEU A 139 -22.66 23.96 -6.01
C LEU A 139 -21.59 24.77 -5.26
N ASN A 140 -20.36 24.23 -5.20
CA ASN A 140 -19.29 24.76 -4.33
C ASN A 140 -18.16 25.44 -5.11
N GLY A 141 -18.18 25.37 -6.45
CA GLY A 141 -17.16 25.93 -7.32
C GLY A 141 -15.84 25.17 -7.28
N LEU A 142 -14.75 25.85 -7.65
CA LEU A 142 -13.43 25.26 -7.76
C LEU A 142 -12.72 25.20 -6.39
N ALA A 143 -12.06 24.08 -6.10
CA ALA A 143 -11.26 23.91 -4.91
C ALA A 143 -10.08 24.92 -4.88
N PRO A 144 -9.73 25.50 -3.71
CA PRO A 144 -8.69 26.53 -3.62
C PRO A 144 -7.31 26.12 -4.18
N TRP A 145 -6.93 24.85 -4.01
CA TRP A 145 -5.66 24.33 -4.52
C TRP A 145 -5.65 24.21 -6.06
N ALA A 146 -6.81 23.95 -6.67
CA ALA A 146 -6.94 23.91 -8.12
C ALA A 146 -7.00 25.32 -8.70
N ALA A 147 -7.68 26.26 -8.01
CA ALA A 147 -7.70 27.66 -8.37
C ALA A 147 -6.29 28.27 -8.46
N GLU A 148 -5.42 27.96 -7.49
CA GLU A 148 -4.03 28.42 -7.49
C GLU A 148 -3.24 27.94 -8.72
N VAL A 149 -3.46 26.69 -9.17
CA VAL A 149 -2.80 26.16 -10.36
C VAL A 149 -3.36 26.81 -11.63
N ILE A 150 -4.68 26.96 -11.73
CA ILE A 150 -5.33 27.62 -12.87
C ILE A 150 -4.90 29.08 -12.98
N ASP A 151 -4.87 29.82 -11.88
CA ASP A 151 -4.45 31.22 -11.84
C ASP A 151 -2.97 31.36 -12.22
N ARG A 152 -2.11 30.42 -11.77
CA ARG A 152 -0.68 30.47 -12.07
C ARG A 152 -0.36 30.14 -13.52
N PHE A 153 -1.08 29.17 -14.10
CA PHE A 153 -0.92 28.82 -15.52
C PHE A 153 -1.63 29.82 -16.43
N ALA A 154 -2.69 30.47 -15.94
CA ALA A 154 -3.44 31.51 -16.63
C ALA A 154 -3.72 31.15 -18.11
N SER A 155 -4.19 29.93 -18.34
CA SER A 155 -4.41 29.33 -19.66
C SER A 155 -5.76 28.64 -19.76
N TYR A 156 -6.12 28.16 -20.95
CA TYR A 156 -7.43 27.52 -21.18
C TYR A 156 -7.65 26.36 -20.21
N ALA A 157 -8.75 26.41 -19.47
CA ALA A 157 -9.16 25.35 -18.57
C ALA A 157 -10.60 24.92 -18.88
N GLU A 158 -10.89 23.63 -18.85
CA GLU A 158 -12.23 23.09 -19.08
C GLU A 158 -12.62 22.03 -18.05
N ILE A 159 -13.93 21.88 -17.85
CA ILE A 159 -14.49 20.83 -17.01
C ILE A 159 -14.29 19.49 -17.72
N SER A 160 -13.72 18.52 -17.00
CA SER A 160 -13.45 17.19 -17.52
C SER A 160 -14.73 16.38 -17.80
N PRO A 161 -14.69 15.30 -18.60
CA PRO A 161 -15.87 14.48 -18.88
C PRO A 161 -16.55 13.85 -17.65
N SER A 162 -15.88 13.79 -16.49
CA SER A 162 -16.50 13.28 -15.25
C SER A 162 -17.38 14.31 -14.55
N GLY A 163 -17.30 15.58 -14.93
CA GLY A 163 -17.97 16.71 -14.26
C GLY A 163 -17.33 17.15 -12.94
N THR A 164 -16.33 16.41 -12.44
CA THR A 164 -15.75 16.65 -11.10
C THR A 164 -14.29 17.13 -11.13
N GLY A 165 -13.59 16.95 -12.25
CA GLY A 165 -12.21 17.41 -12.45
C GLY A 165 -12.12 18.53 -13.48
N VAL A 166 -10.96 19.20 -13.52
CA VAL A 166 -10.66 20.28 -14.48
C VAL A 166 -9.35 19.97 -15.21
N LYS A 167 -9.30 20.27 -16.51
CA LYS A 167 -8.11 20.11 -17.35
C LYS A 167 -7.62 21.47 -17.80
N VAL A 168 -6.35 21.77 -17.52
CA VAL A 168 -5.69 22.99 -18.01
C VAL A 168 -4.83 22.62 -19.21
N TYR A 169 -5.03 23.30 -20.34
CA TYR A 169 -4.28 23.15 -21.56
C TYR A 169 -3.40 24.37 -21.77
N PHE A 170 -2.12 24.15 -22.08
CA PHE A 170 -1.16 25.24 -22.22
C PHE A 170 -0.08 24.92 -23.25
N ARG A 171 0.62 25.96 -23.70
CA ARG A 171 1.79 25.84 -24.56
C ARG A 171 3.05 26.01 -23.71
N TYR A 172 4.13 25.33 -24.07
CA TYR A 172 5.44 25.52 -23.44
C TYR A 172 6.51 25.69 -24.53
N ALA A 173 7.58 26.42 -24.21
CA ALA A 173 8.68 26.58 -25.15
C ALA A 173 9.46 25.26 -25.28
N PRO A 174 9.79 24.79 -26.50
CA PRO A 174 10.57 23.57 -26.69
C PRO A 174 11.89 23.57 -25.90
N ASP A 175 12.54 24.74 -25.76
CA ASP A 175 13.78 24.93 -25.03
C ASP A 175 13.63 24.67 -23.51
N ASP A 176 12.43 24.84 -22.96
CA ASP A 176 12.16 24.58 -21.55
C ASP A 176 11.95 23.08 -21.24
N LEU A 177 11.79 22.25 -22.28
CA LEU A 177 11.41 20.84 -22.12
C LEU A 177 12.49 20.02 -21.42
N GLU A 178 13.76 20.24 -21.73
CA GLU A 178 14.87 19.50 -21.11
C GLU A 178 15.01 19.87 -19.63
N ALA A 179 14.93 21.17 -19.31
CA ALA A 179 14.94 21.65 -17.93
C ALA A 179 13.74 21.12 -17.12
N ALA A 180 12.54 21.17 -17.69
CA ALA A 180 11.35 20.62 -17.05
C ALA A 180 11.48 19.11 -16.80
N ARG A 181 12.02 18.33 -17.76
CA ARG A 181 12.29 16.90 -17.59
C ARG A 181 13.31 16.61 -16.49
N ALA A 182 14.38 17.39 -16.43
CA ALA A 182 15.41 17.25 -15.40
C ALA A 182 14.82 17.44 -13.99
N ILE A 183 13.93 18.44 -13.82
CA ILE A 183 13.30 18.74 -12.53
C ILE A 183 12.17 17.74 -12.20
N MET A 184 11.42 17.27 -13.20
CA MET A 184 10.39 16.25 -12.98
C MET A 184 11.00 14.89 -12.61
N GLY A 185 12.15 14.52 -13.20
CA GLY A 185 12.74 13.19 -13.10
C GLY A 185 12.04 12.14 -13.97
N THR A 186 11.19 12.58 -14.91
CA THR A 186 10.36 11.74 -15.78
C THR A 186 10.32 12.32 -17.19
N GLN A 187 10.22 11.46 -18.21
CA GLN A 187 10.31 11.89 -19.62
C GLN A 187 9.07 12.65 -20.14
N HIS A 188 7.87 12.33 -19.64
CA HIS A 188 6.62 12.77 -20.27
C HIS A 188 5.59 13.41 -19.33
N GLY A 189 5.72 13.26 -18.02
CA GLY A 189 4.78 13.83 -17.06
C GLY A 189 4.98 13.29 -15.66
N LYS A 190 4.40 13.98 -14.67
CA LYS A 190 4.54 13.71 -13.24
C LYS A 190 3.21 13.96 -12.54
N SER A 191 2.84 13.08 -11.61
CA SER A 191 1.63 13.25 -10.81
C SER A 191 1.89 13.27 -9.32
N TRP A 192 1.00 13.94 -8.61
CA TRP A 192 1.00 14.15 -7.17
C TRP A 192 -0.40 13.85 -6.67
N SER A 193 -0.55 12.84 -5.81
CA SER A 193 -1.84 12.36 -5.33
C SER A 193 -1.93 12.42 -3.81
N ARG A 194 -3.10 12.81 -3.30
CA ARG A 194 -3.46 12.85 -1.86
C ARG A 194 -4.57 11.84 -1.57
N GLY A 195 -4.33 10.57 -1.91
CA GLY A 195 -5.30 9.47 -1.80
C GLY A 195 -5.94 9.10 -3.15
N SER A 196 -6.89 8.17 -3.15
CA SER A 196 -7.41 7.54 -4.38
C SER A 196 -8.24 8.43 -5.30
N HIS A 197 -8.62 9.65 -4.87
CA HIS A 197 -9.59 10.50 -5.59
C HIS A 197 -9.11 11.93 -5.87
N HIS A 198 -7.95 12.35 -5.36
CA HIS A 198 -7.43 13.71 -5.53
C HIS A 198 -6.00 13.66 -6.09
N GLU A 199 -5.84 14.09 -7.33
CA GLU A 199 -4.56 14.08 -8.06
C GLU A 199 -4.36 15.40 -8.82
N ILE A 200 -3.10 15.86 -8.84
CA ILE A 200 -2.58 16.83 -9.81
C ILE A 200 -1.63 16.07 -10.73
N ALA A 201 -1.88 16.03 -12.04
CA ALA A 201 -1.01 15.36 -13.00
C ALA A 201 -0.57 16.30 -14.13
N LEU A 202 0.73 16.58 -14.19
CA LEU A 202 1.35 17.32 -15.28
C LEU A 202 1.74 16.36 -16.41
N HIS A 203 1.38 16.70 -17.64
CA HIS A 203 1.72 15.97 -18.85
C HIS A 203 2.31 16.90 -19.92
N LEU A 204 3.51 16.58 -20.41
CA LEU A 204 4.21 17.29 -21.49
C LEU A 204 4.37 16.42 -22.75
N GLY A 205 3.71 15.26 -22.81
CA GLY A 205 3.73 14.39 -23.99
C GLY A 205 3.26 12.96 -23.71
N ASN A 206 3.18 12.15 -24.77
CA ASN A 206 2.86 10.71 -24.73
C ASN A 206 1.54 10.38 -23.99
N ARG A 207 0.58 11.31 -24.03
CA ARG A 207 -0.77 11.16 -23.49
C ARG A 207 -1.73 12.06 -24.27
N TYR A 208 -3.01 11.71 -24.29
CA TYR A 208 -4.07 12.60 -24.77
C TYR A 208 -4.98 13.02 -23.62
N PHE A 209 -5.58 14.20 -23.73
CA PHE A 209 -6.63 14.66 -22.84
C PHE A 209 -7.97 14.63 -23.58
N ALA A 210 -8.98 14.01 -22.97
CA ALA A 210 -10.36 14.09 -23.47
C ALA A 210 -10.82 15.55 -23.43
N PHE A 211 -11.27 16.06 -24.57
CA PHE A 211 -11.63 17.45 -24.78
C PHE A 211 -13.15 17.61 -24.73
N THR A 212 -13.65 18.48 -23.88
CA THR A 212 -15.10 18.72 -23.70
C THR A 212 -15.57 20.00 -24.37
N GLY A 213 -14.68 21.00 -24.53
CA GLY A 213 -15.05 22.34 -24.96
C GLY A 213 -15.84 23.12 -23.90
N GLN A 214 -16.04 22.56 -22.71
CA GLN A 214 -16.75 23.20 -21.60
C GLN A 214 -15.78 24.05 -20.78
N GLY A 215 -15.39 25.19 -21.37
CA GLY A 215 -14.45 26.12 -20.77
C GLY A 215 -14.92 26.64 -19.40
N LEU A 216 -13.99 26.73 -18.45
CA LEU A 216 -14.24 27.31 -17.14
C LEU A 216 -14.39 28.83 -17.29
N PRO A 217 -15.50 29.46 -16.84
CA PRO A 217 -15.80 30.87 -17.13
C PRO A 217 -14.73 31.89 -16.70
N ALA A 218 -13.93 31.57 -15.69
CA ALA A 218 -12.87 32.44 -15.18
C ALA A 218 -11.50 32.23 -15.88
N SER A 219 -11.39 31.25 -16.77
CA SER A 219 -10.15 30.94 -17.49
C SER A 219 -10.11 31.60 -18.88
N PRO A 220 -8.92 31.88 -19.43
CA PRO A 220 -8.78 32.36 -20.81
C PRO A 220 -9.43 31.44 -21.84
N ALA A 221 -9.98 32.02 -22.91
CA ALA A 221 -10.61 31.26 -24.00
C ALA A 221 -9.61 30.45 -24.86
N ASP A 222 -8.32 30.84 -24.85
CA ASP A 222 -7.27 30.22 -25.67
C ASP A 222 -6.13 29.64 -24.82
N MET A 223 -5.46 28.62 -25.38
CA MET A 223 -4.20 28.12 -24.84
C MET A 223 -3.12 29.20 -24.93
N ARG A 224 -2.41 29.41 -23.82
CA ARG A 224 -1.37 30.44 -23.66
C ARG A 224 -0.02 29.80 -23.47
N LEU A 225 1.03 30.52 -23.84
CA LEU A 225 2.40 30.14 -23.50
C LEU A 225 2.62 30.35 -22.00
N VAL A 226 2.91 29.27 -21.29
CA VAL A 226 3.23 29.28 -19.87
C VAL A 226 4.73 29.40 -19.71
N ASP A 227 5.17 30.28 -18.80
CA ASP A 227 6.58 30.45 -18.54
C ASP A 227 7.18 29.22 -17.82
N ARG A 228 8.50 29.07 -17.96
CA ARG A 228 9.25 28.02 -17.27
C ARG A 228 9.03 28.05 -15.75
N ALA A 229 8.90 29.23 -15.16
CA ALA A 229 8.77 29.39 -13.71
C ALA A 229 7.47 28.80 -13.16
N ALA A 230 6.38 28.83 -13.92
CA ALA A 230 5.12 28.19 -13.55
C ALA A 230 5.22 26.66 -13.63
N LEU A 231 5.93 26.11 -14.61
CA LEU A 231 6.23 24.68 -14.68
C LEU A 231 7.09 24.24 -13.49
N GLU A 232 8.20 24.95 -13.23
CA GLU A 232 9.08 24.67 -12.09
C GLU A 232 8.34 24.79 -10.76
N TRP A 233 7.51 25.83 -10.61
CA TRP A 233 6.66 26.01 -9.44
C TRP A 233 5.70 24.84 -9.22
N LEU A 234 5.03 24.35 -10.27
CA LEU A 234 4.15 23.19 -10.15
C LEU A 234 4.94 21.95 -9.73
N ILE A 235 6.12 21.74 -10.33
CA ILE A 235 6.91 20.52 -10.12
C ILE A 235 7.58 20.49 -8.74
N GLN A 236 8.07 21.63 -8.27
CA GLN A 236 8.89 21.73 -7.05
C GLN A 236 8.08 22.21 -5.83
N ASN A 237 6.96 22.91 -6.04
CA ASN A 237 6.20 23.53 -4.96
C ASN A 237 4.76 23.02 -4.91
N ALA A 238 3.91 23.36 -5.88
CA ALA A 238 2.47 23.11 -5.77
C ALA A 238 2.12 21.62 -5.75
N GLY A 239 2.72 20.82 -6.64
CA GLY A 239 2.56 19.37 -6.68
C GLY A 239 3.07 18.68 -5.41
N PRO A 240 4.33 18.89 -4.98
CA PRO A 240 4.82 18.36 -3.72
C PRO A 240 4.01 18.81 -2.50
N ARG A 241 3.60 20.08 -2.42
CA ARG A 241 2.72 20.59 -1.34
C ARG A 241 1.37 19.89 -1.35
N PHE A 242 0.80 19.63 -2.53
CA PHE A 242 -0.45 18.89 -2.68
C PHE A 242 -0.31 17.42 -2.22
N LYS A 243 0.82 16.77 -2.52
CA LYS A 243 1.13 15.41 -2.08
C LYS A 243 1.49 15.29 -0.59
N GLY A 244 1.88 16.41 0.04
CA GLY A 244 2.37 16.45 1.42
C GLY A 244 3.90 16.37 1.55
N ASP A 245 4.63 16.52 0.44
CA ASP A 245 6.09 16.35 0.30
C ASP A 245 6.90 17.67 0.34
N ALA A 246 6.27 18.84 0.50
CA ALA A 246 6.98 20.14 0.61
C ALA A 246 6.76 20.84 1.96
N PRO A 247 7.74 21.65 2.43
CA PRO A 247 7.67 22.33 3.71
C PRO A 247 6.48 23.30 3.82
N SER A 248 6.02 23.50 5.05
CA SER A 248 4.87 24.32 5.45
C SER A 248 4.73 25.66 4.69
N PRO A 249 3.49 26.13 4.50
CA PRO A 249 3.16 27.22 3.58
C PRO A 249 3.71 28.58 4.03
N VAL A 250 3.91 29.46 3.05
CA VAL A 250 3.91 30.91 3.26
C VAL A 250 2.67 31.26 4.09
N ILE A 251 2.90 31.85 5.27
CA ILE A 251 1.86 32.37 6.15
C ILE A 251 1.01 33.32 5.32
N ALA A 252 -0.23 32.93 5.00
CA ALA A 252 -1.24 33.89 4.56
C ALA A 252 -1.34 34.95 5.66
N ALA A 253 -1.15 36.22 5.30
CA ALA A 253 -1.30 37.32 6.23
C ALA A 253 -2.64 37.17 6.98
N LYS A 254 -2.63 37.41 8.30
CA LYS A 254 -3.85 37.40 9.11
C LYS A 254 -4.87 38.30 8.43
N ASP A 255 -6.05 37.78 8.10
CA ASP A 255 -7.17 38.61 7.63
C ASP A 255 -7.54 39.59 8.75
N GLU A 256 -7.11 40.84 8.62
CA GLU A 256 -7.39 41.92 9.56
C GLU A 256 -8.70 42.64 9.23
N SER A 257 -9.51 42.13 8.29
CA SER A 257 -10.85 42.66 8.07
C SER A 257 -11.69 42.61 9.35
N ARG A 258 -12.60 43.57 9.51
CA ARG A 258 -13.51 43.66 10.67
C ARG A 258 -14.30 42.36 10.84
N SER A 259 -14.77 41.77 9.73
CA SER A 259 -15.38 40.44 9.72
C SER A 259 -14.42 39.36 10.20
N GLY A 260 -13.19 39.28 9.66
CA GLY A 260 -12.20 38.27 10.06
C GLY A 260 -11.81 38.34 11.53
N ARG A 261 -11.75 39.56 12.11
CA ARG A 261 -11.53 39.78 13.54
C ARG A 261 -12.73 39.34 14.39
N ALA A 262 -13.96 39.66 13.97
CA ALA A 262 -15.18 39.25 14.66
C ALA A 262 -15.40 37.72 14.64
N PHE A 263 -15.10 37.03 13.53
CA PHE A 263 -15.17 35.57 13.45
C PHE A 263 -14.16 34.88 14.40
N ARG A 264 -12.96 35.45 14.56
CA ARG A 264 -11.96 34.93 15.51
C ARG A 264 -12.38 35.13 16.95
N LEU A 265 -12.94 36.30 17.27
CA LEU A 265 -13.44 36.61 18.61
C LEU A 265 -14.64 35.72 18.97
N ALA A 266 -15.57 35.50 18.03
CA ALA A 266 -16.68 34.55 18.19
C ALA A 266 -16.18 33.13 18.49
N GLY A 267 -15.15 32.67 17.77
CA GLY A 267 -14.51 31.38 18.06
C GLY A 267 -13.80 31.33 19.42
N GLN A 268 -13.21 32.44 19.89
CA GLN A 268 -12.58 32.53 21.22
C GLN A 268 -13.62 32.44 22.34
N CYS A 269 -14.70 33.21 22.25
CA CYS A 269 -15.79 33.19 23.22
C CYS A 269 -16.47 31.80 23.30
N LYS A 270 -16.72 31.14 22.16
CA LYS A 270 -17.24 29.76 22.14
C LYS A 270 -16.30 28.77 22.84
N ARG A 271 -14.98 28.88 22.63
CA ARG A 271 -13.98 28.02 23.30
C ARG A 271 -13.90 28.26 24.80
N ALA A 272 -14.15 29.49 25.25
CA ALA A 272 -14.19 29.84 26.66
C ALA A 272 -15.52 29.46 27.34
N GLY A 273 -16.47 28.87 26.62
CA GLY A 273 -17.81 28.55 27.12
C GLY A 273 -18.69 29.78 27.35
N GLU A 274 -18.34 30.92 26.73
CA GLU A 274 -19.06 32.18 26.89
C GLU A 274 -20.34 32.22 26.04
N SER A 275 -21.33 33.01 26.48
CA SER A 275 -22.59 33.18 25.78
C SER A 275 -22.47 34.13 24.57
N PHE A 276 -23.46 34.10 23.69
CA PHE A 276 -23.59 35.07 22.60
C PHE A 276 -23.57 36.52 23.12
N GLU A 277 -24.17 36.80 24.28
CA GLU A 277 -24.19 38.15 24.85
C GLU A 277 -22.79 38.60 25.29
N GLN A 278 -21.98 37.68 25.81
CA GLN A 278 -20.59 37.95 26.18
C GLN A 278 -19.71 38.20 24.95
N PHE A 279 -19.90 37.43 23.88
CA PHE A 279 -19.28 37.71 22.57
C PHE A 279 -19.71 39.06 21.99
N ALA A 280 -21.00 39.39 22.05
CA ALA A 280 -21.50 40.67 21.57
C ALA A 280 -20.90 41.82 22.38
N ALA A 281 -20.81 41.70 23.71
CA ALA A 281 -20.15 42.69 24.56
C ALA A 281 -18.65 42.85 24.25
N ALA A 282 -17.95 41.75 23.95
CA ALA A 282 -16.55 41.76 23.52
C ALA A 282 -16.38 42.48 22.16
N CYS A 283 -17.29 42.27 21.21
CA CYS A 283 -17.29 43.01 19.94
C CYS A 283 -17.56 44.52 20.11
N HIS A 284 -18.41 44.91 21.06
CA HIS A 284 -18.71 46.33 21.31
C HIS A 284 -17.56 47.05 22.03
N SER A 285 -16.77 46.33 22.84
CA SER A 285 -15.61 46.86 23.56
C SER A 285 -14.31 46.87 22.74
N ASP A 286 -14.26 46.15 21.60
CA ASP A 286 -13.16 46.25 20.64
C ASP A 286 -13.36 47.46 19.71
N ALA A 287 -12.48 48.46 19.84
CA ALA A 287 -12.53 49.72 19.09
C ALA A 287 -12.55 49.56 17.54
N ALA A 288 -12.07 48.44 16.99
CA ALA A 288 -12.13 48.17 15.55
C ALA A 288 -13.44 47.52 15.10
N LEU A 289 -14.20 46.95 16.05
CA LEU A 289 -15.45 46.24 15.81
C LEU A 289 -16.69 47.02 16.27
N THR A 290 -16.54 48.06 17.11
CA THR A 290 -17.67 48.81 17.68
C THR A 290 -18.69 49.30 16.64
N GLU A 291 -18.26 49.85 15.49
CA GLU A 291 -19.18 50.28 14.42
C GLU A 291 -19.79 49.10 13.64
N TRP A 292 -19.04 48.01 13.50
CA TRP A 292 -19.47 46.81 12.78
C TRP A 292 -20.46 45.98 13.61
N ALA A 293 -20.29 45.99 14.94
CA ALA A 293 -21.10 45.26 15.92
C ALA A 293 -22.50 45.86 16.15
N LYS A 294 -22.79 47.06 15.61
CA LYS A 294 -24.13 47.68 15.69
C LYS A 294 -25.20 46.89 14.93
N ASP A 295 -24.80 46.09 13.94
CA ASP A 295 -25.69 45.22 13.19
C ASP A 295 -25.79 43.85 13.87
N ASP A 296 -26.86 43.64 14.66
CA ASP A 296 -27.10 42.40 15.40
C ASP A 296 -27.15 41.17 14.47
N ARG A 297 -27.53 41.35 13.20
CA ARG A 297 -27.55 40.29 12.20
C ARG A 297 -26.13 39.83 11.82
N GLN A 298 -25.16 40.74 11.82
CA GLN A 298 -23.75 40.44 11.56
C GLN A 298 -23.08 39.74 12.75
N LEU A 299 -23.43 40.14 13.98
CA LEU A 299 -23.00 39.45 15.20
C LEU A 299 -23.53 38.02 15.25
N ARG A 300 -24.84 37.83 15.02
CA ARG A 300 -25.44 36.49 14.98
C ARG A 300 -24.84 35.64 13.88
N ARG A 301 -24.64 36.19 12.69
CA ARG A 301 -23.97 35.49 11.59
C ARG A 301 -22.54 35.11 11.95
N ALA A 302 -21.78 35.98 12.61
CA ALA A 302 -20.42 35.68 13.04
C ALA A 302 -20.38 34.59 14.13
N TRP A 303 -21.32 34.65 15.07
CA TRP A 303 -21.49 33.65 16.11
C TRP A 303 -21.93 32.29 15.55
N GLU A 304 -22.96 32.24 14.71
CA GLU A 304 -23.50 31.00 14.15
C GLU A 304 -22.54 30.34 13.16
N ARG A 305 -21.84 31.13 12.34
CA ARG A 305 -20.88 30.60 11.33
C ARG A 305 -19.46 30.45 11.85
N ALA A 306 -19.14 30.95 13.03
CA ALA A 306 -17.94 30.51 13.75
C ALA A 306 -18.14 29.02 14.03
N ARG A 307 -17.53 28.19 13.17
CA ARG A 307 -17.51 26.74 13.32
C ARG A 307 -17.03 26.43 14.75
N ASP A 308 -17.75 25.53 15.43
CA ASP A 308 -17.08 24.57 16.30
C ASP A 308 -16.16 23.76 15.38
N LEU A 309 -15.03 24.38 15.03
CA LEU A 309 -13.87 23.59 14.70
C LEU A 309 -13.69 22.73 15.94
N PRO A 310 -13.69 21.38 15.82
CA PRO A 310 -13.24 20.57 16.93
C PRO A 310 -11.94 21.21 17.40
N ALA A 311 -11.73 21.25 18.71
CA ALA A 311 -10.36 21.36 19.16
C ALA A 311 -9.60 20.34 18.29
N VAL A 312 -8.72 20.83 17.41
CA VAL A 312 -7.46 20.11 17.29
C VAL A 312 -7.03 20.13 18.73
N ASP A 313 -7.19 18.99 19.38
CA ASP A 313 -6.72 18.87 20.72
C ASP A 313 -5.23 19.16 20.57
N LEU A 314 -4.81 20.35 20.97
CA LEU A 314 -3.39 20.61 21.07
C LEU A 314 -2.83 19.70 22.18
N ALA A 315 -3.69 19.08 23.01
CA ALA A 315 -3.30 17.97 23.85
C ALA A 315 -2.95 16.68 23.09
N ASP A 316 -3.51 16.43 21.88
CA ASP A 316 -3.02 15.34 21.00
C ASP A 316 -1.61 15.62 20.45
N PHE A 317 -1.12 16.87 20.61
CA PHE A 317 0.27 17.24 20.38
C PHE A 317 1.07 17.48 21.67
N ASP A 318 0.45 17.47 22.86
CA ASP A 318 1.11 17.62 24.16
C ASP A 318 1.59 16.28 24.76
N ASP A 319 1.18 15.14 24.21
CA ASP A 319 1.54 13.81 24.73
C ASP A 319 2.78 13.16 24.09
N LEU A 320 3.66 13.97 23.47
CA LEU A 320 5.08 13.63 23.38
C LEU A 320 5.81 14.59 24.29
N PRO A 321 6.76 14.13 25.12
CA PRO A 321 7.45 15.02 26.04
C PRO A 321 8.17 16.08 25.22
N GLY A 322 7.58 17.28 25.18
CA GLY A 322 8.28 18.47 24.75
C GLY A 322 9.56 18.47 25.57
N ALA A 323 10.69 18.43 24.89
CA ALA A 323 11.97 18.43 25.58
C ALA A 323 11.91 19.59 26.59
N ILE A 324 12.03 19.28 27.89
CA ILE A 324 11.85 20.26 28.95
C ILE A 324 12.92 21.32 28.71
N VAL A 325 12.52 22.50 28.22
CA VAL A 325 13.49 23.52 27.85
C VAL A 325 13.99 24.17 29.10
N THR A 326 15.13 23.68 29.59
CA THR A 326 15.85 24.26 30.71
C THR A 326 16.39 25.64 30.32
N ASP A 327 16.15 26.65 31.17
CA ASP A 327 16.74 27.97 31.01
C ASP A 327 18.25 27.93 31.28
N PHE A 328 19.00 28.86 30.70
CA PHE A 328 20.43 28.96 30.92
C PHE A 328 20.75 29.57 32.29
N ALA A 329 21.81 29.09 32.94
CA ALA A 329 22.33 29.67 34.17
C ALA A 329 22.79 31.12 33.94
N VAL A 330 22.37 32.04 34.83
CA VAL A 330 22.58 33.50 34.67
C VAL A 330 24.05 33.89 34.85
N ASP A 331 24.80 33.12 35.61
CA ASP A 331 26.20 33.33 35.94
C ASP A 331 27.17 32.80 34.88
N GLU A 332 26.74 31.87 34.03
CA GLU A 332 27.56 31.24 32.99
C GLU A 332 27.28 31.80 31.60
N ILE A 333 28.22 31.62 30.66
CA ILE A 333 27.99 31.91 29.24
C ILE A 333 27.45 30.63 28.57
N PRO A 334 26.26 30.66 27.96
CA PRO A 334 25.68 29.50 27.30
C PRO A 334 26.59 28.96 26.19
N ASP A 335 26.88 27.67 26.22
CA ASP A 335 27.46 26.98 25.07
C ASP A 335 26.34 26.71 24.05
N LEU A 336 26.44 27.37 22.90
CA LEU A 336 25.48 27.34 21.81
C LEU A 336 26.08 26.66 20.57
N SER A 337 27.08 25.79 20.76
CA SER A 337 27.54 24.88 19.73
C SER A 337 26.40 23.93 19.34
N HIS A 338 26.39 23.49 18.08
CA HIS A 338 25.37 22.54 17.63
C HIS A 338 25.44 21.21 18.41
N ASP A 339 26.65 20.82 18.85
CA ASP A 339 26.90 19.61 19.62
C ASP A 339 26.31 19.70 21.01
N GLN A 340 26.60 20.78 21.75
CA GLN A 340 26.04 20.97 23.09
C GLN A 340 24.51 21.07 23.06
N LEU A 341 23.93 21.74 22.06
CA LEU A 341 22.47 21.79 21.89
C LEU A 341 21.86 20.43 21.54
N ALA A 342 22.58 19.56 20.84
CA ALA A 342 22.14 18.19 20.56
C ALA A 342 22.21 17.31 21.82
N LEU A 343 23.24 17.47 22.66
CA LEU A 343 23.33 16.80 23.96
C LEU A 343 22.24 17.27 24.92
N ASP A 344 21.98 18.59 24.97
CA ASP A 344 20.94 19.17 25.82
C ASP A 344 19.55 18.73 25.37
N LEU A 345 19.29 18.68 24.06
CA LEU A 345 18.05 18.12 23.51
C LEU A 345 17.84 16.69 24.03
N GLY A 346 18.89 15.87 24.00
CA GLY A 346 18.89 14.51 24.52
C GLY A 346 18.52 14.45 26.01
N ARG A 347 19.24 15.21 26.85
CA ARG A 347 19.03 15.30 28.30
C ARG A 347 17.66 15.83 28.68
N ASP A 348 17.13 16.79 27.90
CA ASP A 348 15.84 17.41 28.11
C ASP A 348 14.66 16.48 27.72
N GLY A 349 14.94 15.23 27.32
CA GLY A 349 13.94 14.16 27.20
C GLY A 349 13.82 13.56 25.81
N PHE A 350 14.49 14.13 24.80
CA PHE A 350 14.45 13.58 23.44
C PHE A 350 15.07 12.19 23.37
N ASP A 351 16.20 11.96 24.04
CA ASP A 351 16.88 10.65 24.11
C ASP A 351 16.09 9.61 24.93
N ALA A 352 14.96 9.97 25.54
CA ALA A 352 14.05 8.99 26.13
C ALA A 352 12.93 8.57 25.17
N ASN A 353 12.62 9.39 24.15
CA ASN A 353 11.41 9.26 23.35
C ASN A 353 11.66 9.24 21.84
N ALA A 354 12.91 9.38 21.42
CA ALA A 354 13.35 9.24 20.05
C ALA A 354 14.53 8.27 19.98
N ARG A 355 14.50 7.35 19.01
CA ARG A 355 15.61 6.45 18.70
C ARG A 355 15.92 6.51 17.21
N TYR A 356 17.18 6.73 16.86
CA TYR A 356 17.64 6.68 15.49
C TYR A 356 18.17 5.27 15.17
N VAL A 357 17.69 4.70 14.07
CA VAL A 357 18.16 3.40 13.57
C VAL A 357 18.93 3.63 12.29
N GLY A 358 20.26 3.63 12.40
CA GLY A 358 21.16 3.98 11.29
C GLY A 358 20.96 3.13 10.03
N GLU A 359 20.80 1.82 10.20
CA GLU A 359 20.58 0.87 9.09
C GLU A 359 19.24 1.08 8.36
N LEU A 360 18.23 1.60 9.06
CA LEU A 360 16.92 1.93 8.48
C LEU A 360 16.84 3.41 8.04
N GLY A 361 17.86 4.21 8.33
CA GLY A 361 17.94 5.63 7.98
C GLY A 361 16.90 6.53 8.66
N GLY A 362 16.25 6.09 9.74
CA GLY A 362 15.05 6.73 10.28
C GLY A 362 14.95 6.77 11.80
N TRP A 363 14.09 7.67 12.29
CA TRP A 363 13.74 7.81 13.71
C TRP A 363 12.49 6.99 14.05
N LEU A 364 12.51 6.34 15.23
CA LEU A 364 11.33 5.85 15.91
C LEU A 364 11.02 6.76 17.10
N LEU A 365 9.74 7.08 17.28
CA LEU A 365 9.24 7.89 18.38
C LEU A 365 8.35 7.06 19.30
N TRP A 366 8.42 7.32 20.60
CA TRP A 366 7.58 6.65 21.59
C TRP A 366 6.19 7.28 21.64
N GLU A 367 5.13 6.51 21.37
CA GLU A 367 3.73 6.99 21.35
C GLU A 367 2.94 6.56 22.60
N GLY A 368 3.61 6.49 23.75
CA GLY A 368 2.98 6.10 25.02
C GLY A 368 2.92 4.58 25.24
N THR A 369 2.62 3.78 24.21
CA THR A 369 2.49 2.31 24.32
C THR A 369 3.44 1.51 23.44
N ARG A 370 3.95 2.11 22.37
CA ARG A 370 4.88 1.49 21.42
C ARG A 370 5.81 2.53 20.81
N TRP A 371 6.87 2.05 20.16
CA TRP A 371 7.72 2.83 19.28
C TRP A 371 7.21 2.79 17.85
N GLN A 372 6.90 3.95 17.28
CA GLN A 372 6.45 4.04 15.90
C GLN A 372 7.54 4.66 15.04
N ALA A 373 7.82 4.03 13.90
CA ALA A 373 8.60 4.68 12.85
C ALA A 373 7.91 5.98 12.48
N SER A 374 8.61 7.11 12.61
CA SER A 374 8.00 8.41 12.36
C SER A 374 8.03 8.73 10.87
N PRO A 375 6.90 8.70 10.14
CA PRO A 375 6.89 9.18 8.77
C PRO A 375 7.13 10.70 8.73
N GLY A 376 7.91 11.15 7.75
CA GLY A 376 8.09 12.58 7.45
C GLY A 376 9.00 13.34 8.42
N MET A 377 8.66 14.60 8.69
CA MET A 377 9.54 15.59 9.33
C MET A 377 9.30 15.77 10.84
N ARG A 378 8.55 14.89 11.51
CA ARG A 378 8.18 15.05 12.94
C ARG A 378 9.40 15.17 13.88
N PRO A 379 10.48 14.36 13.77
CA PRO A 379 11.69 14.57 14.57
C PRO A 379 12.30 15.96 14.32
N MET A 380 12.34 16.39 13.06
CA MET A 380 12.85 17.72 12.69
C MET A 380 11.98 18.85 13.27
N SER A 381 10.66 18.68 13.33
CA SER A 381 9.76 19.65 13.99
C SER A 381 10.07 19.76 15.49
N ILE A 382 10.30 18.64 16.18
CA ILE A 382 10.67 18.64 17.60
C ILE A 382 12.00 19.38 17.81
N VAL A 383 13.03 19.08 17.01
CA VAL A 383 14.32 19.78 17.09
C VAL A 383 14.16 21.26 16.80
N ARG A 384 13.39 21.63 15.77
CA ARG A 384 13.13 23.03 15.42
C ARG A 384 12.49 23.79 16.58
N ASP A 385 11.46 23.20 17.20
CA ASP A 385 10.71 23.85 18.26
C ASP A 385 11.57 23.97 19.53
N TYR A 386 12.38 22.95 19.83
CA TYR A 386 13.42 23.00 20.88
C TYR A 386 14.44 24.12 20.66
N VAL A 387 15.05 24.20 19.48
CA VAL A 387 16.04 25.23 19.16
C VAL A 387 15.43 26.64 19.21
N ARG A 388 14.17 26.80 18.78
CA ARG A 388 13.43 28.07 18.91
C ARG A 388 13.19 28.44 20.36
N ALA A 389 12.87 27.48 21.21
CA ALA A 389 12.69 27.70 22.63
C ALA A 389 14.01 28.08 23.32
N LYS A 390 15.12 27.38 23.02
CA LYS A 390 16.47 27.76 23.49
C LYS A 390 16.88 29.15 22.98
N ALA A 391 16.54 29.53 21.75
CA ALA A 391 16.79 30.89 21.25
C ALA A 391 16.00 31.97 22.01
N THR A 392 14.83 31.62 22.57
CA THR A 392 14.05 32.50 23.45
C THR A 392 14.61 32.53 24.86
N ALA A 393 14.99 31.37 25.42
CA ALA A 393 15.70 31.26 26.71
C ALA A 393 17.00 32.07 26.70
N LEU A 394 17.71 32.10 25.57
CA LEU A 394 18.93 32.87 25.40
C LEU A 394 18.67 34.39 25.53
N MET A 395 17.55 34.90 25.01
CA MET A 395 17.19 36.31 25.18
C MET A 395 16.88 36.65 26.64
N ARG A 396 16.15 35.77 27.35
CA ARG A 396 15.90 35.92 28.79
C ARG A 396 17.20 35.90 29.60
N TRP A 397 18.11 34.99 29.25
CA TRP A 397 19.43 34.91 29.85
C TRP A 397 20.22 36.21 29.69
N ALA A 398 20.20 36.83 28.52
CA ALA A 398 20.93 38.08 28.29
C ALA A 398 20.40 39.24 29.16
N GLU A 399 19.08 39.37 29.29
CA GLU A 399 18.45 40.38 30.16
C GLU A 399 18.77 40.12 31.64
N ALA A 400 18.63 38.88 32.09
CA ALA A 400 18.93 38.48 33.46
C ALA A 400 20.42 38.65 33.80
N SER A 401 21.31 38.30 32.86
CA SER A 401 22.76 38.42 32.98
C SER A 401 23.21 39.87 33.07
N ALA A 402 22.66 40.75 32.22
CA ALA A 402 22.98 42.18 32.26
C ALA A 402 22.62 42.78 33.63
N LYS A 403 21.43 42.42 34.15
CA LYS A 403 20.95 42.85 35.46
C LYS A 403 21.82 42.30 36.60
N ALA A 404 22.14 41.00 36.56
CA ALA A 404 22.95 40.34 37.59
C ALA A 404 24.38 40.89 37.64
N ARG A 405 24.99 41.13 36.48
CA ARG A 405 26.35 41.68 36.33
C ARG A 405 26.42 43.20 36.45
N ARG A 406 25.29 43.89 36.59
CA ARG A 406 25.18 45.36 36.69
C ARG A 406 25.92 46.06 35.54
N LEU A 407 25.73 45.58 34.33
CA LEU A 407 26.32 46.18 33.13
C LEU A 407 25.77 47.60 32.93
N ASP A 408 26.59 48.49 32.38
CA ASP A 408 26.11 49.80 31.94
C ASP A 408 25.20 49.68 30.70
N ASP A 409 24.59 50.81 30.30
CA ASP A 409 23.63 50.85 29.20
C ASP A 409 24.26 50.43 27.85
N GLU A 410 25.55 50.71 27.66
CA GLU A 410 26.23 50.42 26.39
C GLU A 410 26.60 48.94 26.29
N ALA A 411 27.20 48.38 27.34
CA ALA A 411 27.50 46.95 27.46
C ALA A 411 26.21 46.10 27.43
N THR A 412 25.12 46.60 28.02
CA THR A 412 23.80 45.93 27.96
C THR A 412 23.27 45.89 26.52
N LYS A 413 23.34 47.00 25.77
CA LYS A 413 22.92 47.04 24.36
C LYS A 413 23.77 46.12 23.49
N GLU A 414 25.08 46.09 23.71
CA GLU A 414 25.99 45.22 22.97
C GLU A 414 25.66 43.74 23.19
N LEU A 415 25.50 43.32 24.46
CA LEU A 415 25.11 41.95 24.82
C LEU A 415 23.77 41.55 24.19
N ILE A 416 22.74 42.39 24.30
CA ILE A 416 21.42 42.12 23.73
C ILE A 416 21.50 42.03 22.20
N THR A 417 22.29 42.89 21.55
CA THR A 417 22.44 42.91 20.09
C THR A 417 23.15 41.65 19.58
N ALA A 418 24.27 41.28 20.20
CA ALA A 418 24.99 40.04 19.89
C ALA A 418 24.11 38.80 20.11
N THR A 419 23.38 38.77 21.22
CA THR A 419 22.46 37.68 21.56
C THR A 419 21.31 37.57 20.56
N ARG A 420 20.71 38.70 20.16
CA ARG A 420 19.66 38.74 19.14
C ARG A 420 20.15 38.21 17.80
N ALA A 421 21.37 38.56 17.39
CA ALA A 421 21.99 38.04 16.17
C ALA A 421 22.17 36.51 16.24
N LYS A 422 22.68 35.98 17.35
CA LYS A 422 22.83 34.53 17.56
C LYS A 422 21.47 33.82 17.61
N ALA A 423 20.49 34.35 18.33
CA ALA A 423 19.14 33.80 18.38
C ALA A 423 18.44 33.81 17.00
N LYS A 424 18.74 34.80 16.14
CA LYS A 424 18.28 34.81 14.74
C LYS A 424 18.95 33.70 13.92
N ALA A 425 20.26 33.48 14.10
CA ALA A 425 21.01 32.41 13.45
C ALA A 425 20.51 31.02 13.87
N MET A 426 20.22 30.80 15.16
CA MET A 426 19.65 29.55 15.68
C MET A 426 18.34 29.15 14.99
N ARG A 427 17.53 30.12 14.56
CA ARG A 427 16.23 29.88 13.91
C ARG A 427 16.33 29.60 12.41
N GLN A 428 17.53 29.62 11.83
CA GLN A 428 17.74 29.32 10.42
C GLN A 428 17.80 27.80 10.18
N ASP A 429 17.35 27.37 9.01
CA ASP A 429 17.32 25.96 8.61
C ASP A 429 18.67 25.24 8.77
N PRO A 430 19.82 25.79 8.31
CA PRO A 430 21.11 25.12 8.45
C PRO A 430 21.52 24.85 9.91
N PHE A 431 21.11 25.72 10.84
CA PHE A 431 21.41 25.57 12.26
C PHE A 431 20.59 24.43 12.86
N ILE A 432 19.28 24.41 12.59
CA ILE A 432 18.37 23.37 13.07
C ILE A 432 18.77 22.00 12.51
N ALA A 433 19.06 21.94 11.21
CA ALA A 433 19.50 20.72 10.54
C ALA A 433 20.84 20.20 11.12
N ALA A 434 21.75 21.09 11.51
CA ALA A 434 23.01 20.70 12.13
C ALA A 434 22.80 20.07 13.53
N VAL A 435 21.91 20.64 14.35
CA VAL A 435 21.57 20.08 15.67
C VAL A 435 20.91 18.72 15.52
N GLU A 436 19.93 18.57 14.62
CA GLU A 436 19.24 17.29 14.40
C GLU A 436 20.21 16.21 13.91
N ARG A 437 21.11 16.56 12.98
CA ARG A 437 22.13 15.63 12.47
C ARG A 437 23.07 15.14 13.57
N LEU A 438 23.47 15.99 14.51
CA LEU A 438 24.29 15.59 15.65
C LEU A 438 23.50 14.75 16.67
N ALA A 439 22.22 15.07 16.89
CA ALA A 439 21.35 14.28 17.75
C ALA A 439 21.20 12.83 17.28
N ARG A 440 21.25 12.56 15.97
CA ARG A 440 21.28 11.17 15.41
C ARG A 440 22.45 10.34 15.91
N SER A 441 23.55 10.98 16.30
CA SER A 441 24.75 10.33 16.83
C SER A 441 24.84 10.32 18.36
N ASN A 442 23.85 10.87 19.07
CA ASN A 442 23.80 10.75 20.53
C ASN A 442 23.74 9.27 20.92
N HIS A 443 24.62 8.83 21.82
CA HIS A 443 24.71 7.43 22.25
C HIS A 443 23.37 6.88 22.79
N CYS A 444 22.58 7.72 23.48
CA CYS A 444 21.29 7.30 24.04
C CYS A 444 20.15 7.29 23.02
N SER A 445 20.29 8.03 21.91
CA SER A 445 19.35 8.00 20.79
C SER A 445 19.65 6.89 19.80
N LEU A 446 20.88 6.38 19.72
CA LEU A 446 21.23 5.33 18.75
C LEU A 446 20.65 3.97 19.16
N SER A 447 20.00 3.27 18.22
CA SER A 447 19.54 1.90 18.40
C SER A 447 19.86 1.04 17.17
N ARG A 448 20.04 -0.27 17.39
CA ARG A 448 20.24 -1.24 16.31
C ARG A 448 18.94 -1.97 15.98
N PRO A 449 18.77 -2.48 14.74
CA PRO A 449 17.57 -3.20 14.35
C PRO A 449 17.22 -4.39 15.25
N GLU A 450 18.21 -5.07 15.83
CA GLU A 450 18.02 -6.29 16.63
C GLU A 450 17.39 -6.02 18.00
N ASN A 451 17.44 -4.78 18.48
CA ASN A 451 16.83 -4.41 19.76
C ASN A 451 15.29 -4.42 19.68
N TRP A 452 14.73 -4.21 18.49
CA TRP A 452 13.31 -3.98 18.29
C TRP A 452 12.53 -5.28 18.21
N ASP A 453 11.43 -5.36 18.97
CA ASP A 453 10.58 -6.57 19.05
C ASP A 453 11.38 -7.85 19.36
N ALA A 454 12.40 -7.74 20.23
CA ALA A 454 13.34 -8.82 20.50
C ALA A 454 12.74 -9.95 21.37
N ASP A 455 11.95 -9.62 22.40
CA ASP A 455 11.25 -10.61 23.23
C ASP A 455 9.87 -10.94 22.62
N ASP A 456 9.79 -12.09 21.99
CA ASP A 456 8.59 -12.62 21.34
C ASP A 456 7.43 -12.87 22.32
N MET A 457 7.72 -13.03 23.60
CA MET A 457 6.70 -13.23 24.63
C MET A 457 6.14 -11.92 25.18
N LEU A 458 6.65 -10.76 24.76
CA LEU A 458 6.01 -9.49 25.05
C LEU A 458 5.06 -9.13 23.91
N LEU A 459 3.82 -8.84 24.26
CA LEU A 459 2.78 -8.40 23.32
C LEU A 459 2.44 -6.95 23.61
N GLY A 460 2.65 -6.07 22.62
CA GLY A 460 2.20 -4.68 22.69
C GLY A 460 0.69 -4.60 22.46
N THR A 461 0.02 -3.78 23.28
CA THR A 461 -1.41 -3.51 23.17
C THR A 461 -1.66 -2.02 23.46
N PRO A 462 -2.79 -1.44 23.04
CA PRO A 462 -3.17 -0.08 23.42
C PRO A 462 -3.30 0.12 24.95
N GLY A 463 -3.47 -0.96 25.73
CA GLY A 463 -3.57 -0.91 27.19
C GLY A 463 -2.25 -1.11 27.94
N GLY A 464 -1.14 -1.36 27.23
CA GLY A 464 0.15 -1.69 27.84
C GLY A 464 0.82 -2.92 27.22
N THR A 465 1.81 -3.47 27.91
CA THR A 465 2.54 -4.67 27.48
C THR A 465 2.04 -5.89 28.24
N VAL A 466 1.66 -6.94 27.52
CA VAL A 466 1.31 -8.24 28.12
C VAL A 466 2.51 -9.18 28.07
N ASP A 467 2.84 -9.81 29.19
CA ASP A 467 3.79 -10.93 29.22
C ASP A 467 3.04 -12.24 28.95
N LEU A 468 3.19 -12.81 27.76
CA LEU A 468 2.48 -14.01 27.31
C LEU A 468 2.86 -15.28 28.09
N ARG A 469 3.91 -15.26 28.91
CA ARG A 469 4.27 -16.36 29.81
C ARG A 469 3.31 -16.45 30.99
N THR A 470 2.81 -15.31 31.45
CA THR A 470 1.99 -15.19 32.66
C THR A 470 0.57 -14.71 32.38
N GLY A 471 0.35 -14.02 31.26
CA GLY A 471 -0.89 -13.34 30.91
C GLY A 471 -1.11 -12.02 31.65
N GLU A 472 -0.09 -11.49 32.32
CA GLU A 472 -0.16 -10.23 33.07
C GLU A 472 -0.03 -9.02 32.14
N LEU A 473 -0.96 -8.07 32.26
CA LEU A 473 -0.86 -6.76 31.61
C LEU A 473 -0.09 -5.80 32.51
N ARG A 474 0.98 -5.21 31.98
CA ARG A 474 1.81 -4.21 32.66
C ARG A 474 1.77 -2.88 31.90
N PRO A 475 2.04 -1.74 32.58
CA PRO A 475 2.26 -0.48 31.89
C PRO A 475 3.32 -0.62 30.79
N ALA A 476 3.10 0.04 29.65
CA ALA A 476 4.06 0.00 28.56
C ALA A 476 5.41 0.61 28.99
N ASP A 477 6.49 -0.11 28.70
CA ASP A 477 7.85 0.33 29.01
C ASP A 477 8.65 0.53 27.71
N ARG A 478 9.18 1.74 27.54
CA ARG A 478 10.07 2.13 26.44
C ARG A 478 11.24 1.17 26.28
N ARG A 479 11.75 0.62 27.38
CA ARG A 479 12.89 -0.31 27.43
C ARG A 479 12.57 -1.69 26.86
N ASN A 480 11.29 -2.00 26.59
CA ASN A 480 10.89 -3.22 25.91
C ASN A 480 11.04 -3.15 24.38
N TYR A 481 11.29 -1.96 23.82
CA TYR A 481 11.52 -1.75 22.37
C TYR A 481 10.44 -2.37 21.47
N ILE A 482 9.18 -2.34 21.90
CA ILE A 482 8.04 -2.87 21.15
C ILE A 482 7.60 -1.87 20.09
N THR A 483 7.45 -2.30 18.83
CA THR A 483 7.02 -1.45 17.70
C THR A 483 5.60 -1.71 17.20
N LYS A 484 4.93 -2.71 17.78
CA LYS A 484 3.66 -3.25 17.28
C LYS A 484 2.63 -3.29 18.37
N ASN A 485 1.36 -3.08 18.01
CA ASN A 485 0.25 -3.26 18.91
C ASN A 485 -0.83 -4.16 18.28
N THR A 486 -1.57 -4.85 19.14
CA THR A 486 -2.92 -5.33 18.83
C THR A 486 -3.86 -4.15 18.56
N SER A 487 -4.99 -4.40 17.91
CA SER A 487 -5.98 -3.35 17.63
C SER A 487 -6.79 -2.93 18.86
N VAL A 488 -6.82 -3.77 19.89
CA VAL A 488 -7.58 -3.56 21.14
C VAL A 488 -6.73 -3.90 22.36
N ALA A 489 -7.04 -3.30 23.51
CA ALA A 489 -6.48 -3.71 24.80
C ALA A 489 -7.20 -4.99 25.29
N PRO A 490 -6.51 -5.86 26.05
CA PRO A 490 -7.16 -7.04 26.62
C PRO A 490 -8.13 -6.62 27.73
N ALA A 491 -9.26 -7.32 27.80
CA ALA A 491 -10.17 -7.20 28.92
C ALA A 491 -9.53 -7.66 30.25
N ALA A 492 -10.20 -7.37 31.36
CA ALA A 492 -9.77 -7.83 32.67
C ALA A 492 -9.76 -9.37 32.74
N GLN A 493 -8.88 -9.91 33.58
CA GLN A 493 -8.83 -11.36 33.78
C GLN A 493 -10.17 -11.88 34.33
N GLY A 494 -10.71 -12.92 33.71
CA GLY A 494 -12.00 -13.52 34.08
C GLY A 494 -13.21 -13.03 33.27
N GLU A 495 -13.06 -12.00 32.45
CA GLU A 495 -14.10 -11.58 31.51
C GLU A 495 -14.14 -12.56 30.31
N ALA A 496 -15.28 -13.24 30.14
CA ALA A 496 -15.44 -14.28 29.13
C ALA A 496 -16.12 -13.72 27.87
N PRO A 497 -15.57 -13.95 26.66
CA PRO A 497 -16.22 -13.54 25.41
C PRO A 497 -17.36 -14.51 25.09
N THR A 498 -18.56 -14.19 25.57
CA THR A 498 -19.71 -15.12 25.52
C THR A 498 -20.16 -15.43 24.10
N ALA A 499 -20.21 -14.45 23.21
CA ALA A 499 -20.64 -14.68 21.83
C ALA A 499 -19.58 -15.50 21.06
N TRP A 500 -18.30 -15.28 21.34
CA TRP A 500 -17.18 -16.03 20.78
C TRP A 500 -17.18 -17.48 21.21
N LEU A 501 -17.37 -17.75 22.51
CA LEU A 501 -17.44 -19.11 23.03
C LEU A 501 -18.65 -19.85 22.47
N GLN A 502 -19.80 -19.18 22.36
CA GLN A 502 -20.98 -19.73 21.70
C GLN A 502 -20.67 -20.05 20.23
N PHE A 503 -20.10 -19.10 19.48
CA PHE A 503 -19.71 -19.29 18.09
C PHE A 503 -18.77 -20.49 17.90
N LEU A 504 -17.74 -20.63 18.74
CA LEU A 504 -16.83 -21.77 18.68
C LEU A 504 -17.56 -23.11 18.94
N SER A 505 -18.51 -23.14 19.89
CA SER A 505 -19.32 -24.33 20.15
C SER A 505 -20.24 -24.69 18.97
N GLU A 506 -20.75 -23.70 18.25
CA GLU A 506 -21.58 -23.91 17.05
C GLU A 506 -20.77 -24.36 15.84
N VAL A 507 -19.52 -23.90 15.73
CA VAL A 507 -18.58 -24.33 14.68
C VAL A 507 -18.07 -25.75 14.92
N PHE A 508 -17.91 -26.17 16.19
CA PHE A 508 -17.39 -27.47 16.58
C PHE A 508 -18.35 -28.24 17.52
N PRO A 509 -19.60 -28.53 17.10
CA PRO A 509 -20.64 -29.04 17.99
C PRO A 509 -20.36 -30.44 18.54
N ASN A 510 -19.55 -31.24 17.84
CA ASN A 510 -19.25 -32.62 18.18
C ASN A 510 -17.82 -32.81 18.75
N ASP A 511 -17.11 -31.71 18.99
CA ASP A 511 -15.71 -31.76 19.44
C ASP A 511 -15.48 -30.74 20.57
N PRO A 512 -15.64 -31.14 21.84
CA PRO A 512 -15.47 -30.25 22.98
C PRO A 512 -14.02 -29.84 23.24
N ASP A 513 -13.04 -30.56 22.66
CA ASP A 513 -11.62 -30.25 22.81
C ASP A 513 -11.15 -29.23 21.76
N MET A 514 -11.85 -29.13 20.64
CA MET A 514 -11.50 -28.21 19.55
C MET A 514 -11.48 -26.74 20.00
N PRO A 515 -12.47 -26.18 20.73
CA PRO A 515 -12.39 -24.80 21.22
C PRO A 515 -11.14 -24.52 22.07
N ARG A 516 -10.71 -25.48 22.91
CA ARG A 516 -9.48 -25.36 23.73
C ARG A 516 -8.22 -25.40 22.86
N PHE A 517 -8.20 -26.27 21.85
CA PHE A 517 -7.11 -26.31 20.87
C PHE A 517 -7.03 -25.01 20.07
N ILE A 518 -8.16 -24.46 19.58
CA ILE A 518 -8.18 -23.17 18.88
C ILE A 518 -7.72 -22.04 19.80
N GLN A 519 -8.05 -22.08 21.09
CA GLN A 519 -7.52 -21.13 22.07
C GLN A 519 -5.99 -21.17 22.15
N ARG A 520 -5.42 -22.37 22.32
CA ARG A 520 -3.97 -22.55 22.35
C ARG A 520 -3.31 -22.16 21.03
N LEU A 521 -3.95 -22.45 19.90
CA LEU A 521 -3.47 -22.05 18.57
C LEU A 521 -3.45 -20.52 18.39
N ALA A 522 -4.51 -19.84 18.81
CA ALA A 522 -4.59 -18.39 18.76
C ALA A 522 -3.56 -17.74 19.70
N GLY A 523 -3.37 -18.31 20.89
CA GLY A 523 -2.32 -17.90 21.82
C GLY A 523 -0.90 -18.16 21.31
N TYR A 524 -0.65 -19.32 20.72
CA TYR A 524 0.60 -19.64 20.03
C TYR A 524 0.90 -18.63 18.93
N ALA A 525 -0.10 -18.27 18.12
CA ALA A 525 0.03 -17.23 17.11
C ALA A 525 0.36 -15.84 17.70
N LEU A 526 -0.07 -15.49 18.92
CA LEU A 526 0.35 -14.24 19.58
C LEU A 526 1.84 -14.21 19.91
N THR A 527 2.48 -15.36 20.08
CA THR A 527 3.91 -15.44 20.43
C THR A 527 4.82 -15.28 19.21
N GLY A 528 4.33 -15.61 18.01
CA GLY A 528 5.19 -15.69 16.82
C GLY A 528 6.23 -16.82 16.88
N SER A 529 6.12 -17.73 17.83
CA SER A 529 6.99 -18.89 17.91
C SER A 529 6.79 -19.81 16.71
N THR A 530 7.86 -20.44 16.25
CA THR A 530 7.84 -21.48 15.20
C THR A 530 8.17 -22.87 15.75
N ARG A 531 8.23 -23.03 17.08
CA ARG A 531 8.65 -24.27 17.77
C ARG A 531 7.80 -25.50 17.46
N GLU A 532 6.54 -25.31 17.08
CA GLU A 532 5.67 -26.42 16.69
C GLU A 532 6.01 -26.95 15.30
N HIS A 533 6.76 -26.19 14.49
CA HIS A 533 7.08 -26.50 13.09
C HIS A 533 5.84 -26.92 12.29
N ARG A 534 4.73 -26.19 12.43
CA ARG A 534 3.44 -26.54 11.83
C ARG A 534 2.90 -25.44 10.92
N LEU A 535 2.23 -25.90 9.87
CA LEU A 535 1.35 -25.16 8.97
C LEU A 535 -0.07 -25.70 9.17
N PHE A 536 -1.02 -24.80 9.39
CA PHE A 536 -2.41 -25.16 9.66
C PHE A 536 -3.27 -24.98 8.42
N LEU A 537 -3.96 -26.04 8.00
CA LEU A 537 -4.90 -26.04 6.89
C LEU A 537 -6.33 -26.04 7.43
N PHE A 538 -7.02 -24.91 7.35
CA PHE A 538 -8.40 -24.78 7.80
C PHE A 538 -9.32 -25.19 6.64
N HIS A 539 -9.90 -26.38 6.74
CA HIS A 539 -10.61 -27.03 5.63
C HIS A 539 -12.10 -27.25 5.91
N GLY A 540 -12.94 -27.05 4.89
CA GLY A 540 -14.36 -27.42 4.93
C GLY A 540 -15.16 -26.77 3.80
N SER A 541 -16.42 -27.15 3.62
CA SER A 541 -17.31 -26.49 2.64
C SER A 541 -17.63 -25.06 3.08
N GLY A 542 -17.73 -24.10 2.15
CA GLY A 542 -17.98 -22.69 2.50
C GLY A 542 -19.19 -22.47 3.43
N ARG A 543 -19.25 -21.31 4.10
CA ARG A 543 -20.25 -20.97 5.13
C ARG A 543 -20.19 -21.90 6.36
N ASN A 544 -18.98 -22.12 6.90
CA ASN A 544 -18.72 -22.96 8.08
C ASN A 544 -18.01 -22.23 9.24
N GLY A 545 -17.96 -20.90 9.22
CA GLY A 545 -17.36 -20.10 10.29
C GLY A 545 -15.85 -19.85 10.20
N LYS A 546 -15.10 -20.54 9.32
CA LYS A 546 -13.64 -20.30 9.16
C LYS A 546 -13.27 -18.84 8.93
N GLY A 547 -13.96 -18.21 7.99
CA GLY A 547 -13.72 -16.82 7.62
C GLY A 547 -13.96 -15.87 8.79
N THR A 548 -15.07 -16.06 9.52
CA THR A 548 -15.39 -15.28 10.72
C THR A 548 -14.30 -15.44 11.78
N LEU A 549 -13.91 -16.67 12.11
CA LEU A 549 -12.85 -16.95 13.09
C LEU A 549 -11.54 -16.26 12.71
N LEU A 550 -11.05 -16.48 11.48
CA LEU A 550 -9.76 -15.95 11.04
C LEU A 550 -9.77 -14.43 10.91
N ASN A 551 -10.86 -13.83 10.42
CA ASN A 551 -11.01 -12.39 10.35
C ASN A 551 -10.95 -11.77 11.76
N THR A 552 -11.70 -12.33 12.72
CA THR A 552 -11.69 -11.85 14.11
C THR A 552 -10.28 -11.90 14.72
N LEU A 553 -9.55 -13.02 14.55
CA LEU A 553 -8.18 -13.12 15.06
C LEU A 553 -7.24 -12.12 14.38
N GLN A 554 -7.33 -11.94 13.06
CA GLN A 554 -6.50 -10.99 12.33
C GLN A 554 -6.77 -9.54 12.76
N ASP A 555 -8.05 -9.17 12.87
CA ASP A 555 -8.48 -7.84 13.27
C ASP A 555 -8.01 -7.50 14.68
N ILE A 556 -8.09 -8.45 15.62
CA ILE A 556 -7.58 -8.28 16.99
C ILE A 556 -6.06 -8.15 17.01
N MET A 557 -5.34 -9.01 16.28
CA MET A 557 -3.88 -9.03 16.27
C MET A 557 -3.25 -7.79 15.64
N GLY A 558 -3.98 -7.03 14.81
CA GLY A 558 -3.52 -5.73 14.30
C GLY A 558 -2.19 -5.83 13.55
N ASP A 559 -1.18 -5.09 14.00
CA ASP A 559 0.16 -5.04 13.37
C ASP A 559 0.86 -6.41 13.31
N TYR A 560 0.45 -7.34 14.18
CA TYR A 560 1.02 -8.69 14.26
C TYR A 560 0.43 -9.66 13.22
N ALA A 561 -0.66 -9.33 12.54
CA ALA A 561 -1.27 -10.20 11.53
C ALA A 561 -1.04 -9.69 10.10
N LYS A 562 -0.67 -10.60 9.18
CA LYS A 562 -0.49 -10.27 7.76
C LYS A 562 -1.12 -11.32 6.85
N GLY A 563 -1.49 -10.88 5.64
CA GLY A 563 -1.93 -11.76 4.56
C GLY A 563 -0.76 -12.09 3.63
N VAL A 564 -0.76 -13.32 3.10
CA VAL A 564 0.14 -13.74 2.01
C VAL A 564 -0.70 -14.29 0.85
N PRO A 565 -0.43 -13.91 -0.41
CA PRO A 565 -1.02 -14.60 -1.55
C PRO A 565 -0.57 -16.06 -1.56
N THR A 566 -1.51 -17.00 -1.60
CA THR A 566 -1.20 -18.44 -1.56
C THR A 566 -0.32 -18.88 -2.74
N SER A 567 -0.40 -18.17 -3.88
CA SER A 567 0.52 -18.36 -5.02
C SER A 567 2.00 -18.19 -4.68
N ALA A 568 2.34 -17.42 -3.64
CA ALA A 568 3.71 -17.29 -3.15
C ALA A 568 4.22 -18.55 -2.42
N LEU A 569 3.31 -19.45 -2.01
CA LEU A 569 3.62 -20.71 -1.31
C LEU A 569 3.57 -21.92 -2.24
N LEU A 570 3.15 -21.74 -3.48
CA LEU A 570 3.04 -22.79 -4.51
C LEU A 570 4.28 -22.79 -5.40
N GLU A 571 4.53 -23.91 -6.06
CA GLU A 571 5.57 -23.97 -7.09
C GLU A 571 5.18 -23.17 -8.35
N THR A 572 6.13 -22.40 -8.89
CA THR A 572 5.96 -21.65 -10.13
C THR A 572 7.01 -22.04 -11.18
N ARG A 573 6.63 -22.03 -12.47
CA ARG A 573 7.58 -22.15 -13.58
C ARG A 573 8.26 -20.79 -13.83
N GLY A 574 9.30 -20.47 -13.06
CA GLY A 574 10.07 -19.22 -13.19
C GLY A 574 10.59 -18.67 -11.86
N THR A 575 11.29 -17.53 -11.91
CA THR A 575 11.85 -16.87 -10.73
C THR A 575 10.72 -16.33 -9.85
N GLN A 576 10.56 -16.89 -8.65
CA GLN A 576 9.53 -16.48 -7.71
C GLN A 576 9.88 -15.10 -7.15
N HIS A 577 8.94 -14.15 -7.19
CA HIS A 577 9.16 -12.83 -6.60
C HIS A 577 9.22 -12.95 -5.08
N ALA A 578 10.34 -12.61 -4.44
CA ALA A 578 10.51 -12.70 -2.98
C ALA A 578 9.78 -11.59 -2.19
N SER A 579 9.20 -10.60 -2.88
CA SER A 579 8.50 -9.45 -2.29
C SER A 579 7.31 -9.81 -1.37
N PRO A 580 6.42 -10.78 -1.71
CA PRO A 580 5.35 -11.20 -0.80
C PRO A 580 5.89 -11.76 0.51
N ILE A 581 7.03 -12.48 0.47
CA ILE A 581 7.69 -13.04 1.65
C ILE A 581 8.38 -11.95 2.47
N ALA A 582 9.03 -10.98 1.81
CA ALA A 582 9.66 -9.82 2.47
C ALA A 582 8.66 -9.05 3.36
N ARG A 583 7.39 -8.96 2.94
CA ARG A 583 6.34 -8.27 3.71
C ARG A 583 5.96 -8.98 5.01
N LEU A 584 6.31 -10.26 5.18
CA LEU A 584 5.97 -11.05 6.37
C LEU A 584 6.86 -10.75 7.58
N ARG A 585 7.96 -10.00 7.42
CA ARG A 585 8.85 -9.60 8.51
C ARG A 585 8.04 -8.97 9.67
N GLY A 586 8.24 -9.50 10.88
CA GLY A 586 7.62 -9.04 12.11
C GLY A 586 6.13 -9.38 12.28
N ALA A 587 5.53 -10.14 11.36
CA ALA A 587 4.22 -10.75 11.62
C ALA A 587 4.37 -11.90 12.62
N ARG A 588 3.32 -12.16 13.41
CA ARG A 588 3.14 -13.34 14.28
C ARG A 588 2.01 -14.27 13.84
N LEU A 589 1.07 -13.76 13.04
CA LEU A 589 0.10 -14.56 12.31
C LEU A 589 0.17 -14.24 10.81
N VAL A 590 0.28 -15.28 9.99
CA VAL A 590 0.19 -15.15 8.53
C VAL A 590 -0.95 -16.01 8.00
N ARG A 591 -1.84 -15.39 7.22
CA ARG A 591 -2.95 -16.08 6.56
C ARG A 591 -2.78 -16.12 5.05
N GLY A 592 -2.92 -17.30 4.46
CA GLY A 592 -3.07 -17.48 3.01
C GLY A 592 -4.50 -17.84 2.66
N ALA A 593 -5.14 -17.03 1.81
CA ALA A 593 -6.51 -17.30 1.35
C ALA A 593 -6.49 -18.06 0.03
N GLU A 594 -7.31 -19.12 -0.05
CA GLU A 594 -7.73 -19.80 -1.27
C GLU A 594 -6.62 -20.55 -2.03
N LEU A 595 -6.86 -21.84 -2.26
CA LEU A 595 -5.92 -22.74 -2.94
C LEU A 595 -6.44 -23.09 -4.34
N PRO A 596 -5.73 -22.70 -5.41
CA PRO A 596 -6.10 -23.11 -6.76
C PRO A 596 -5.99 -24.63 -6.92
N VAL A 597 -6.99 -25.21 -7.59
CA VAL A 597 -7.10 -26.66 -7.79
C VAL A 597 -5.92 -27.18 -8.63
N GLY A 598 -5.37 -28.33 -8.22
CA GLY A 598 -4.33 -29.04 -8.98
C GLY A 598 -2.92 -28.46 -8.87
N GLN A 599 -2.67 -27.54 -7.94
CA GLN A 599 -1.33 -27.00 -7.68
C GLN A 599 -0.59 -27.77 -6.59
N THR A 600 0.75 -27.67 -6.63
CA THR A 600 1.66 -28.34 -5.69
C THR A 600 2.32 -27.31 -4.78
N TRP A 601 2.51 -27.67 -3.52
CA TRP A 601 3.27 -26.89 -2.54
C TRP A 601 4.75 -26.72 -2.92
N ASN A 602 5.31 -25.55 -2.64
CA ASN A 602 6.76 -25.37 -2.60
C ASN A 602 7.30 -25.91 -1.26
N GLU A 603 7.61 -27.20 -1.21
CA GLU A 603 8.04 -27.91 0.00
C GLU A 603 9.29 -27.28 0.64
N SER A 604 10.23 -26.79 -0.17
CA SER A 604 11.45 -26.11 0.31
C SER A 604 11.11 -24.81 1.05
N LEU A 605 10.28 -23.97 0.45
CA LEU A 605 9.86 -22.72 1.06
C LEU A 605 9.06 -22.96 2.34
N ILE A 606 8.13 -23.93 2.34
CA ILE A 606 7.34 -24.24 3.55
C ILE A 606 8.25 -24.71 4.69
N LYS A 607 9.26 -25.55 4.39
CA LYS A 607 10.26 -25.98 5.39
C LYS A 607 11.01 -24.79 5.97
N GLN A 608 11.41 -23.82 5.17
CA GLN A 608 12.06 -22.59 5.64
C GLN A 608 11.11 -21.72 6.49
N LEU A 609 9.87 -21.49 6.03
CA LEU A 609 8.90 -20.64 6.71
C LEU A 609 8.42 -21.23 8.05
N THR A 610 8.32 -22.55 8.16
CA THR A 610 7.91 -23.27 9.39
C THR A 610 9.09 -23.69 10.27
N GLY A 611 10.30 -23.75 9.70
CA GLY A 611 11.51 -24.22 10.38
C GLY A 611 12.14 -23.17 11.30
N GLY A 612 11.88 -21.88 11.06
CA GLY A 612 12.57 -20.79 11.77
C GLY A 612 13.98 -20.56 11.25
N ASP A 613 14.29 -20.99 10.03
CA ASP A 613 15.57 -20.68 9.37
C ASP A 613 15.57 -19.24 8.87
N THR A 614 16.73 -18.58 8.88
CA THR A 614 16.88 -17.24 8.28
C THR A 614 16.63 -17.31 6.78
N ILE A 615 15.77 -16.42 6.27
CA ILE A 615 15.47 -16.32 4.85
C ILE A 615 15.91 -14.96 4.30
N THR A 616 16.44 -14.98 3.09
CA THR A 616 16.76 -13.77 2.32
C THR A 616 15.56 -13.36 1.48
N ALA A 617 15.12 -12.11 1.60
CA ALA A 617 14.02 -11.55 0.83
C ALA A 617 14.31 -10.10 0.43
N ASN A 618 13.64 -9.59 -0.59
CA ASN A 618 13.79 -8.20 -1.03
C ASN A 618 12.44 -7.57 -1.38
N LEU A 619 12.30 -6.29 -1.06
CA LEU A 619 11.22 -5.48 -1.59
C LEU A 619 11.53 -5.09 -3.04
N MET A 620 10.49 -4.78 -3.82
CA MET A 620 10.64 -4.54 -5.24
C MET A 620 11.53 -3.31 -5.50
N ARG A 621 12.65 -3.52 -6.21
CA ARG A 621 13.68 -2.50 -6.50
C ARG A 621 14.41 -1.97 -5.25
N GLN A 622 14.49 -2.78 -4.20
CA GLN A 622 15.28 -2.50 -3.01
C GLN A 622 16.29 -3.62 -2.74
N ASP A 623 17.27 -3.32 -1.88
CA ASP A 623 18.28 -4.28 -1.46
C ASP A 623 17.65 -5.47 -0.72
N SER A 624 18.31 -6.63 -0.83
CA SER A 624 17.92 -7.83 -0.08
C SER A 624 18.26 -7.67 1.39
N PHE A 625 17.39 -8.18 2.24
CA PHE A 625 17.60 -8.29 3.67
C PHE A 625 17.28 -9.70 4.14
N GLU A 626 17.80 -10.03 5.32
CA GLU A 626 17.57 -11.31 5.97
C GLU A 626 16.61 -11.14 7.14
N PHE A 627 15.74 -12.12 7.34
CA PHE A 627 14.94 -12.20 8.57
C PHE A 627 14.59 -13.64 8.90
N THR A 628 14.36 -13.91 10.17
CA THR A 628 13.85 -15.20 10.64
C THR A 628 12.32 -15.15 10.71
N PRO A 629 11.59 -16.11 10.11
CA PRO A 629 10.14 -16.22 10.25
C PRO A 629 9.74 -16.36 11.71
N LYS A 630 8.84 -15.49 12.16
CA LYS A 630 8.31 -15.46 13.53
C LYS A 630 6.78 -15.52 13.54
N PHE A 631 6.18 -16.43 12.77
CA PHE A 631 4.73 -16.50 12.65
C PHE A 631 4.15 -17.90 12.58
N THR A 632 2.91 -18.01 13.02
CA THR A 632 2.02 -19.14 12.73
C THR A 632 1.41 -18.95 11.35
N LEU A 633 1.57 -19.94 10.46
CA LEU A 633 1.02 -19.93 9.11
C LEU A 633 -0.29 -20.71 9.05
N ILE A 634 -1.36 -20.02 8.69
CA ILE A 634 -2.70 -20.60 8.50
C ILE A 634 -3.13 -20.41 7.04
N ILE A 635 -3.56 -21.49 6.40
CA ILE A 635 -4.13 -21.45 5.06
C ILE A 635 -5.59 -21.85 5.15
N ASP A 636 -6.49 -21.01 4.65
CA ASP A 636 -7.90 -21.33 4.54
C ASP A 636 -8.30 -21.64 3.10
N GLY A 637 -8.98 -22.76 2.92
CA GLY A 637 -9.38 -23.21 1.60
C GLY A 637 -10.40 -24.34 1.62
N ASN A 638 -11.09 -24.49 0.49
CA ASN A 638 -12.01 -25.60 0.25
C ASN A 638 -11.32 -26.73 -0.53
N THR A 639 -10.18 -26.44 -1.13
CA THR A 639 -9.39 -27.38 -1.93
C THR A 639 -8.19 -27.85 -1.14
N LYS A 640 -7.89 -29.14 -1.27
CA LYS A 640 -6.72 -29.82 -0.71
C LYS A 640 -5.61 -29.85 -1.79
N PRO A 641 -4.44 -29.23 -1.57
CA PRO A 641 -3.37 -29.23 -2.57
C PRO A 641 -2.62 -30.55 -2.53
N ARG A 642 -2.09 -30.95 -3.69
CA ARG A 642 -1.31 -32.19 -3.83
C ARG A 642 0.08 -32.04 -3.22
N ILE A 643 0.55 -33.10 -2.59
CA ILE A 643 1.93 -33.23 -2.09
C ILE A 643 2.67 -34.14 -3.06
N ARG A 644 3.85 -33.74 -3.54
CA ARG A 644 4.61 -34.53 -4.54
C ARG A 644 5.31 -35.72 -3.91
N THR A 645 5.91 -35.47 -2.77
CA THR A 645 6.72 -36.44 -2.04
C THR A 645 6.20 -36.43 -0.62
N THR A 646 5.68 -37.57 -0.19
CA THR A 646 5.23 -37.82 1.19
C THR A 646 6.43 -38.00 2.13
N ASP A 647 7.39 -37.08 2.04
CA ASP A 647 8.49 -36.93 2.97
C ASP A 647 7.91 -36.75 4.38
N VAL A 648 8.38 -37.58 5.32
CA VAL A 648 7.99 -37.58 6.73
C VAL A 648 8.07 -36.16 7.31
N ALA A 649 9.05 -35.37 6.85
CA ALA A 649 9.23 -33.99 7.25
C ALA A 649 8.06 -33.07 6.84
N MET A 650 7.47 -33.25 5.66
CA MET A 650 6.31 -32.47 5.23
C MET A 650 5.03 -32.93 5.92
N LYS A 651 4.85 -34.24 6.10
CA LYS A 651 3.72 -34.81 6.87
C LYS A 651 3.64 -34.24 8.28
N ALA A 652 4.78 -34.15 8.98
CA ALA A 652 4.84 -33.62 10.34
C ALA A 652 4.47 -32.12 10.44
N ARG A 653 4.67 -31.35 9.36
CA ARG A 653 4.36 -29.91 9.31
C ARG A 653 2.88 -29.64 9.04
N MET A 654 2.16 -30.53 8.36
CA MET A 654 0.80 -30.25 7.89
C MET A 654 -0.26 -30.68 8.91
N THR A 655 -0.99 -29.70 9.44
CA THR A 655 -2.07 -29.93 10.41
C THR A 655 -3.41 -29.48 9.81
N LEU A 656 -4.26 -30.43 9.43
CA LEU A 656 -5.57 -30.16 8.86
C LEU A 656 -6.62 -29.99 9.98
N VAL A 657 -7.17 -28.79 10.10
CA VAL A 657 -8.25 -28.46 11.05
C VAL A 657 -9.60 -28.56 10.32
N PRO A 658 -10.45 -29.55 10.65
CA PRO A 658 -11.71 -29.77 9.94
C PRO A 658 -12.83 -28.85 10.48
N PHE A 659 -13.46 -28.09 9.59
CA PHE A 659 -14.66 -27.29 9.84
C PHE A 659 -15.87 -27.96 9.16
N THR A 660 -16.57 -28.79 9.92
CA THR A 660 -17.66 -29.66 9.44
C THR A 660 -19.05 -29.04 9.59
N ALA A 661 -19.21 -28.00 10.41
CA ALA A 661 -20.47 -27.28 10.55
C ALA A 661 -20.87 -26.58 9.24
N SER A 662 -22.17 -26.43 9.01
CA SER A 662 -22.74 -25.65 7.91
C SER A 662 -23.74 -24.63 8.43
N PHE A 663 -23.58 -23.38 8.04
CA PHE A 663 -24.46 -22.26 8.38
C PHE A 663 -25.29 -21.77 7.19
N VAL A 664 -25.29 -22.51 6.07
CA VAL A 664 -26.07 -22.16 4.88
C VAL A 664 -27.55 -22.02 5.27
N GLY A 665 -28.14 -20.85 4.96
CA GLY A 665 -29.54 -20.54 5.24
C GLY A 665 -29.85 -20.18 6.70
N ARG A 666 -28.84 -20.20 7.57
CA ARG A 666 -28.92 -19.79 8.98
C ARG A 666 -27.75 -18.88 9.36
N GLU A 667 -27.23 -18.13 8.40
CA GLU A 667 -26.11 -17.23 8.63
C GLU A 667 -26.51 -16.08 9.56
N ASP A 668 -25.80 -15.95 10.68
CA ASP A 668 -25.90 -14.76 11.51
C ASP A 668 -25.06 -13.62 10.93
N ARG A 669 -25.74 -12.62 10.37
CA ARG A 669 -25.11 -11.43 9.79
C ARG A 669 -24.65 -10.41 10.83
N GLY A 670 -25.19 -10.45 12.04
CA GLY A 670 -24.81 -9.55 13.14
C GLY A 670 -23.68 -10.10 14.00
N LEU A 671 -23.30 -11.36 13.81
CA LEU A 671 -22.19 -11.98 14.54
C LEU A 671 -20.88 -11.17 14.46
N PRO A 672 -20.40 -10.70 13.28
CA PRO A 672 -19.16 -9.95 13.20
C PRO A 672 -19.12 -8.70 14.08
N ASP A 673 -20.24 -7.96 14.17
CA ASP A 673 -20.35 -6.77 15.01
C ASP A 673 -20.30 -7.13 16.49
N ARG A 674 -21.01 -8.19 16.91
CA ARG A 674 -20.96 -8.70 18.28
C ARG A 674 -19.55 -9.16 18.67
N LEU A 675 -18.84 -9.86 17.78
CA LEU A 675 -17.45 -10.28 18.02
C LEU A 675 -16.50 -9.09 18.13
N LYS A 676 -16.78 -8.00 17.39
CA LYS A 676 -16.01 -6.76 17.47
C LYS A 676 -16.24 -6.03 18.79
N GLU A 677 -17.47 -6.05 19.31
CA GLU A 677 -17.80 -5.47 20.62
C GLU A 677 -17.07 -6.18 21.78
N GLU A 678 -16.93 -7.50 21.72
CA GLU A 678 -16.20 -8.29 22.75
C GLU A 678 -14.71 -8.54 22.40
N ALA A 679 -14.15 -7.81 21.42
CA ALA A 679 -12.79 -8.04 20.92
C ALA A 679 -11.71 -8.03 22.03
N GLY A 680 -11.86 -7.17 23.05
CA GLY A 680 -10.97 -7.15 24.22
C GLY A 680 -11.02 -8.43 25.05
N ALA A 681 -12.21 -9.01 25.23
CA ALA A 681 -12.41 -10.29 25.91
C ALA A 681 -11.91 -11.46 25.07
N ILE A 682 -12.04 -11.40 23.74
CA ILE A 682 -11.43 -12.39 22.84
C ILE A 682 -9.90 -12.30 22.91
N LEU A 683 -9.31 -11.09 22.94
CA LEU A 683 -7.86 -10.95 23.12
C LEU A 683 -7.40 -11.53 24.46
N ARG A 684 -8.15 -11.30 25.55
CA ARG A 684 -7.87 -11.94 26.85
C ARG A 684 -7.91 -13.46 26.74
N TRP A 685 -8.92 -14.01 26.07
CA TRP A 685 -9.05 -15.44 25.81
C TRP A 685 -7.86 -15.99 24.99
N MET A 686 -7.36 -15.25 24.01
CA MET A 686 -6.16 -15.62 23.25
C MET A 686 -4.89 -15.61 24.12
N ILE A 687 -4.75 -14.60 24.99
CA ILE A 687 -3.62 -14.50 25.94
C ILE A 687 -3.62 -15.68 26.91
N ASP A 688 -4.78 -16.03 27.47
CA ASP A 688 -4.91 -17.21 28.34
C ASP A 688 -4.56 -18.50 27.56
N GLY A 689 -4.86 -18.53 26.26
CA GLY A 689 -4.39 -19.56 25.33
C GLY A 689 -2.87 -19.64 25.18
N ALA A 690 -2.18 -18.50 25.17
CA ALA A 690 -0.73 -18.45 25.06
C ALA A 690 -0.07 -19.00 26.34
N VAL A 691 -0.63 -18.66 27.51
CA VAL A 691 -0.21 -19.20 28.80
C VAL A 691 -0.44 -20.72 28.86
N ALA A 692 -1.60 -21.19 28.41
CA ALA A 692 -1.91 -22.62 28.34
C ALA A 692 -0.96 -23.37 27.38
N TRP A 693 -0.71 -22.81 26.20
CA TRP A 693 0.26 -23.35 25.24
C TRP A 693 1.67 -23.40 25.83
N HIS A 694 2.09 -22.38 26.56
CA HIS A 694 3.42 -22.35 27.18
C HIS A 694 3.60 -23.48 28.22
N ARG A 695 2.53 -23.87 28.91
CA ARG A 695 2.53 -24.93 29.93
C ARG A 695 2.43 -26.34 29.33
N GLU A 696 1.58 -26.52 28.33
CA GLU A 696 1.12 -27.85 27.89
C GLU A 696 1.44 -28.16 26.42
N GLY A 697 1.94 -27.19 25.66
CA GLY A 697 2.05 -27.27 24.21
C GLY A 697 0.69 -27.12 23.52
N LEU A 698 0.66 -27.33 22.21
CA LEU A 698 -0.54 -27.08 21.41
C LEU A 698 -1.68 -28.09 21.67
N GLY A 699 -1.35 -29.34 22.01
CA GLY A 699 -2.30 -30.41 22.31
C GLY A 699 -3.31 -30.65 21.16
N ILE A 700 -2.86 -31.34 20.12
CA ILE A 700 -3.66 -31.62 18.91
C ILE A 700 -4.83 -32.56 19.26
N PRO A 701 -6.10 -32.18 18.97
CA PRO A 701 -7.25 -33.05 19.19
C PRO A 701 -7.26 -34.26 18.24
N ALA A 702 -7.87 -35.36 18.69
CA ALA A 702 -8.00 -36.59 17.90
C ALA A 702 -8.68 -36.37 16.54
N ALA A 703 -9.67 -35.45 16.45
CA ALA A 703 -10.31 -35.12 15.19
C ALA A 703 -9.35 -34.45 14.19
N VAL A 704 -8.43 -33.61 14.66
CA VAL A 704 -7.40 -32.96 13.83
C VAL A 704 -6.36 -33.98 13.38
N GLU A 705 -5.92 -34.89 14.27
CA GLU A 705 -4.99 -35.97 13.91
C GLU A 705 -5.59 -36.92 12.86
N ALA A 706 -6.83 -37.35 13.08
CA ALA A 706 -7.55 -38.21 12.15
C ALA A 706 -7.74 -37.54 10.78
N ALA A 707 -8.17 -36.27 10.76
CA ALA A 707 -8.37 -35.51 9.53
C ALA A 707 -7.05 -35.27 8.77
N SER A 708 -5.97 -34.96 9.50
CA SER A 708 -4.63 -34.78 8.92
C SER A 708 -4.11 -36.09 8.33
N THR A 709 -4.25 -37.21 9.04
CA THR A 709 -3.83 -38.54 8.57
C THR A 709 -4.61 -38.96 7.33
N ALA A 710 -5.94 -38.79 7.34
CA ALA A 710 -6.79 -39.12 6.19
C ALA A 710 -6.46 -38.26 4.96
N TYR A 711 -6.15 -36.98 5.14
CA TYR A 711 -5.71 -36.11 4.05
C TYR A 711 -4.35 -36.53 3.48
N LEU A 712 -3.36 -36.80 4.34
CA LEU A 712 -2.04 -37.23 3.90
C LEU A 712 -2.07 -38.59 3.20
N ALA A 713 -2.98 -39.48 3.60
CA ALA A 713 -3.20 -40.76 2.92
C ALA A 713 -3.84 -40.58 1.54
N ALA A 714 -4.84 -39.69 1.41
CA ALA A 714 -5.57 -39.46 0.16
C ALA A 714 -4.76 -38.72 -0.92
N GLU A 715 -3.66 -38.06 -0.56
CA GLU A 715 -2.82 -37.31 -1.51
C GLU A 715 -1.49 -38.02 -1.83
N ASP A 716 -1.29 -39.25 -1.34
CA ASP A 716 -0.06 -40.02 -1.58
C ASP A 716 -0.13 -40.74 -2.94
N VAL A 717 0.10 -39.97 -4.02
CA VAL A 717 0.08 -40.45 -5.42
C VAL A 717 0.97 -41.69 -5.64
N LEU A 718 2.08 -41.79 -4.91
CA LEU A 718 2.95 -42.96 -5.02
C LEU A 718 2.38 -44.17 -4.27
N ALA A 719 1.68 -43.97 -3.16
CA ALA A 719 0.95 -45.05 -2.50
C ALA A 719 -0.17 -45.60 -3.39
N ASP A 720 -0.91 -44.73 -4.10
CA ASP A 720 -1.94 -45.15 -5.07
C ASP A 720 -1.31 -45.99 -6.19
N PHE A 721 -0.21 -45.53 -6.79
CA PHE A 721 0.54 -46.32 -7.77
C PHE A 721 0.97 -47.68 -7.23
N VAL A 722 1.56 -47.74 -6.03
CA VAL A 722 1.97 -49.01 -5.41
C VAL A 722 0.76 -49.90 -5.17
N ALA A 723 -0.37 -49.34 -4.75
CA ALA A 723 -1.60 -50.06 -4.49
C ALA A 723 -2.26 -50.57 -5.77
N ASP A 724 -2.14 -49.88 -6.90
CA ASP A 724 -2.76 -50.22 -8.18
C ASP A 724 -1.88 -51.15 -9.02
N GLU A 725 -0.60 -50.83 -9.13
CA GLU A 725 0.32 -51.38 -10.13
C GLU A 725 1.30 -52.41 -9.55
N ILE A 726 1.39 -52.56 -8.23
CA ILE A 726 2.38 -53.42 -7.59
C ILE A 726 1.72 -54.53 -6.76
N THR A 727 2.28 -55.74 -6.87
CA THR A 727 1.98 -56.88 -6.00
C THR A 727 3.24 -57.30 -5.26
N GLN A 728 3.10 -57.67 -3.98
CA GLN A 728 4.18 -58.28 -3.22
C GLN A 728 4.34 -59.75 -3.61
N ASP A 729 5.53 -60.10 -4.09
CA ASP A 729 5.90 -61.47 -4.39
C ASP A 729 7.40 -61.64 -4.10
N LEU A 730 7.69 -62.41 -3.05
CA LEU A 730 9.04 -62.67 -2.53
C LEU A 730 9.96 -63.35 -3.56
N GLY A 731 9.41 -64.02 -4.57
CA GLY A 731 10.18 -64.65 -5.65
C GLY A 731 10.49 -63.72 -6.82
N CYS A 732 9.79 -62.58 -6.92
CA CYS A 732 9.87 -61.69 -8.07
C CYS A 732 10.82 -60.51 -7.88
N LYS A 733 11.23 -59.95 -9.02
CA LYS A 733 12.08 -58.76 -9.10
C LYS A 733 11.67 -57.92 -10.30
N VAL A 734 11.75 -56.60 -10.15
CA VAL A 734 11.47 -55.64 -11.22
C VAL A 734 12.58 -54.61 -11.30
N THR A 735 13.05 -54.30 -12.51
CA THR A 735 14.11 -53.29 -12.65
C THR A 735 13.55 -51.91 -12.33
N VAL A 736 14.38 -51.01 -11.78
CA VAL A 736 13.97 -49.62 -11.56
C VAL A 736 13.54 -48.93 -12.86
N LYS A 737 14.11 -49.35 -14.00
CA LYS A 737 13.74 -48.81 -15.31
C LYS A 737 12.29 -49.17 -15.66
N ASP A 738 11.94 -50.44 -15.57
CA ASP A 738 10.63 -50.93 -16.00
C ASP A 738 9.52 -50.47 -15.06
N LEU A 739 9.80 -50.51 -13.75
CA LEU A 739 8.90 -49.98 -12.73
C LEU A 739 8.64 -48.47 -12.91
N TYR A 740 9.68 -47.70 -13.23
CA TYR A 740 9.51 -46.26 -13.49
C TYR A 740 8.76 -46.00 -14.80
N GLN A 741 8.94 -46.82 -15.82
CA GLN A 741 8.13 -46.71 -17.04
C GLN A 741 6.66 -46.96 -16.75
N ARG A 742 6.33 -47.99 -15.96
CA ARG A 742 4.93 -48.21 -15.54
C ARG A 742 4.39 -47.05 -14.74
N TYR A 743 5.19 -46.47 -13.84
CA TYR A 743 4.81 -45.27 -13.09
C TYR A 743 4.52 -44.06 -13.98
N LEU A 744 5.32 -43.84 -15.04
CA LEU A 744 5.04 -42.78 -16.02
C LEU A 744 3.72 -43.00 -16.75
N THR A 745 3.45 -44.24 -17.18
CA THR A 745 2.20 -44.61 -17.84
C THR A 745 0.99 -44.42 -16.93
N TRP A 746 1.06 -44.94 -15.69
CA TRP A 746 0.00 -44.77 -14.69
C TRP A 746 -0.23 -43.28 -14.35
N CYS A 747 0.84 -42.48 -14.24
CA CYS A 747 0.72 -41.03 -14.02
C CYS A 747 -0.02 -40.34 -15.17
N ASP A 748 0.24 -40.73 -16.42
CA ASP A 748 -0.44 -40.16 -17.59
C ASP A 748 -1.94 -40.52 -17.58
N GLN A 749 -2.27 -41.77 -17.24
CA GLN A 749 -3.65 -42.26 -17.10
C GLN A 749 -4.41 -41.54 -15.99
N GLU A 750 -3.80 -41.42 -14.82
CA GLU A 750 -4.37 -40.74 -13.64
C GLU A 750 -4.22 -39.21 -13.69
N ARG A 751 -3.74 -38.66 -14.81
CA ARG A 751 -3.48 -37.21 -15.02
C ARG A 751 -2.66 -36.58 -13.90
N SER A 752 -1.75 -37.36 -13.33
CA SER A 752 -0.86 -36.97 -12.24
C SER A 752 0.53 -36.61 -12.79
N LYS A 753 1.22 -35.63 -12.20
CA LYS A 753 2.57 -35.26 -12.63
C LYS A 753 3.60 -36.26 -12.07
N PRO A 754 4.41 -36.92 -12.91
CA PRO A 754 5.41 -37.87 -12.43
C PRO A 754 6.59 -37.16 -11.76
N MET A 755 7.12 -37.76 -10.70
CA MET A 755 8.40 -37.38 -10.10
C MET A 755 9.59 -37.87 -10.93
N ALA A 756 10.79 -37.31 -10.72
CA ALA A 756 12.00 -37.74 -11.41
C ALA A 756 12.42 -39.16 -11.01
N LYS A 757 13.06 -39.91 -11.93
CA LYS A 757 13.43 -41.32 -11.74
C LYS A 757 14.23 -41.62 -10.46
N ASN A 758 15.19 -40.77 -10.11
CA ASN A 758 15.99 -40.96 -8.89
C ASN A 758 15.13 -40.77 -7.63
N THR A 759 14.33 -39.70 -7.59
CA THR A 759 13.37 -39.41 -6.51
C THR A 759 12.35 -40.54 -6.35
N PHE A 760 11.82 -41.07 -7.45
CA PHE A 760 10.94 -42.24 -7.45
C PHE A 760 11.62 -43.46 -6.81
N SER A 761 12.87 -43.74 -7.22
CA SER A 761 13.60 -44.89 -6.71
C SER A 761 13.93 -44.77 -5.22
N GLU A 762 14.26 -43.58 -4.73
CA GLU A 762 14.48 -43.33 -3.30
C GLU A 762 13.19 -43.44 -2.50
N ALA A 763 12.09 -42.84 -2.98
CA ALA A 763 10.79 -42.89 -2.34
C ALA A 763 10.21 -44.32 -2.22
N MET A 764 10.54 -45.22 -3.15
CA MET A 764 10.21 -46.65 -3.05
C MET A 764 11.05 -47.36 -1.98
N VAL A 765 12.34 -47.00 -1.83
CA VAL A 765 13.19 -47.56 -0.76
C VAL A 765 12.71 -47.10 0.62
N GLU A 766 12.34 -45.82 0.77
CA GLU A 766 11.77 -45.28 2.01
C GLU A 766 10.47 -45.97 2.45
N ARG A 767 9.69 -46.49 1.47
CA ARG A 767 8.49 -47.30 1.71
C ARG A 767 8.79 -48.76 2.04
N GLY A 768 10.05 -49.12 2.21
CA GLY A 768 10.48 -50.45 2.63
C GLY A 768 10.74 -51.44 1.48
N HIS A 769 10.71 -51.00 0.22
CA HIS A 769 11.05 -51.88 -0.90
C HIS A 769 12.56 -52.07 -1.05
N VAL A 770 13.01 -53.31 -1.16
CA VAL A 770 14.44 -53.66 -1.14
C VAL A 770 15.06 -53.44 -2.52
N ARG A 771 15.90 -52.40 -2.66
CA ARG A 771 16.68 -52.11 -3.87
C ARG A 771 18.09 -52.69 -3.79
N ARG A 772 18.48 -53.54 -4.74
CA ARG A 772 19.84 -54.11 -4.86
C ARG A 772 20.28 -54.18 -6.34
N PRO A 773 21.58 -54.31 -6.64
CA PRO A 773 22.03 -54.57 -8.00
C PRO A 773 21.52 -55.92 -8.50
N GLY A 774 20.88 -55.91 -9.68
CA GLY A 774 20.38 -57.10 -10.37
C GLY A 774 21.32 -57.59 -11.47
N ALA A 775 20.78 -58.37 -12.41
CA ALA A 775 21.53 -58.86 -13.57
C ALA A 775 22.10 -57.68 -14.38
N LYS A 776 23.33 -57.81 -14.90
CA LYS A 776 24.06 -56.73 -15.62
C LYS A 776 24.29 -55.45 -14.79
N ASN A 777 24.29 -55.56 -13.45
CA ASN A 777 24.47 -54.45 -12.51
C ASN A 777 23.38 -53.37 -12.56
N TRP A 778 22.18 -53.72 -13.05
CA TRP A 778 21.05 -52.79 -13.11
C TRP A 778 20.34 -52.67 -11.76
N PRO A 779 20.01 -51.46 -11.27
CA PRO A 779 19.28 -51.29 -10.02
C PRO A 779 17.90 -51.94 -10.12
N THR A 780 17.59 -52.84 -9.18
CA THR A 780 16.43 -53.73 -9.22
C THR A 780 15.76 -53.79 -7.85
N PHE A 781 14.43 -53.75 -7.80
CA PHE A 781 13.65 -53.99 -6.59
C PHE A 781 13.29 -55.48 -6.48
N TYR A 782 13.41 -56.03 -5.27
CA TYR A 782 13.14 -57.42 -4.94
C TYR A 782 11.92 -57.54 -4.04
N GLY A 783 11.17 -58.64 -4.17
CA GLY A 783 9.99 -58.91 -3.36
C GLY A 783 8.72 -58.22 -3.88
N ILE A 784 8.78 -57.62 -5.07
CA ILE A 784 7.66 -56.95 -5.73
C ILE A 784 7.65 -57.24 -7.23
N ALA A 785 6.45 -57.27 -7.81
CA ALA A 785 6.18 -57.43 -9.24
C ALA A 785 5.14 -56.38 -9.70
N LEU A 786 5.12 -56.08 -10.99
CA LEU A 786 4.02 -55.30 -11.59
C LEU A 786 2.77 -56.16 -11.68
N ARG A 787 1.58 -55.57 -11.48
CA ARG A 787 0.31 -56.26 -11.75
C ARG A 787 0.08 -56.41 -13.25
N ASP A 788 -0.37 -57.60 -13.63
CA ASP A 788 -0.71 -57.93 -15.01
C ASP A 788 -2.04 -57.29 -15.40
N GLY A 789 -1.98 -56.49 -16.46
CA GLY A 789 -3.12 -55.73 -16.97
C GLY A 789 -2.74 -54.77 -18.10
N PHE A 790 -1.91 -55.20 -19.05
CA PHE A 790 -1.83 -54.75 -20.44
C PHE A 790 -0.72 -55.58 -21.11
N ASP A 791 -1.10 -56.37 -22.11
CA ASP A 791 -0.27 -57.35 -22.79
C ASP A 791 1.07 -56.79 -23.30
N GLU A 792 2.16 -57.46 -22.95
CA GLU A 792 3.01 -58.18 -23.90
C GLU A 792 3.91 -59.13 -23.10
N CYS A 793 3.45 -60.38 -22.99
CA CYS A 793 4.29 -61.50 -22.61
C CYS A 793 5.35 -61.67 -23.72
N PRO A 794 6.66 -61.59 -23.45
CA PRO A 794 7.64 -61.89 -24.48
C PRO A 794 7.51 -63.37 -24.82
N GLU A 795 7.15 -63.66 -26.07
CA GLU A 795 7.19 -65.01 -26.62
C GLU A 795 8.53 -65.66 -26.28
N VAL A 796 8.43 -66.81 -25.63
CA VAL A 796 9.55 -67.72 -25.41
C VAL A 796 9.94 -68.26 -26.79
N GLY A 797 10.90 -67.59 -27.43
CA GLY A 797 11.61 -68.14 -28.57
C GLY A 797 12.44 -69.34 -28.12
N GLU A 798 12.03 -70.54 -28.53
CA GLU A 798 12.82 -71.76 -28.45
C GLU A 798 14.22 -71.52 -29.05
N ALA A 799 15.25 -71.79 -28.27
CA ALA A 799 16.62 -71.88 -28.74
C ALA A 799 16.95 -73.34 -29.01
N THR A 800 17.24 -73.67 -30.27
CA THR A 800 18.16 -74.76 -30.64
C THR A 800 19.58 -74.43 -30.23
#